data_AF-A0A928CPR1-F1
#
_entry.id   AF-A0A928CPR1-F1
#
_cell.length_a   1.000
_cell.length_b   1.000
_cell.length_c   1.000
_cell.angle_alpha   90.00
_cell.angle_beta   90.00
_cell.angle_gamma   90.00
#
_symmetry.space_group_name_H-M   'P 1'
#
loop_
_entity.id
_entity.type
_entity.pdbx_description
1 polymer ?
#
loop_
_entity_poly.entity_id
_entity_poly.type
_entity_poly.pdbx_seq_one_letter_code
_entity_poly.pdbx_strand_id
1 'polypeptide(L)'
;MKKLILLSLCACGLTAAEPVKVAPENVLFLAHYDQSTEPAAGNLENAQCPARITSGSAGFPFQNGSRQEALDLNGYGKYHLLPAKGNFDPLKGTIQMWILPKWSLAGEAHSVFFQFVPTPEKRNQLNWRLFHFQKRPKKMVFTCWGNSKKETPIVSTRSDGWIQLAVTWDWTGKTARRCFYVNGELADEVKLNKKFWKLEMPGEIMIGAPKGWNAKSLIDEVRILDYPLTAAEIKQDFQANMEGKPFPSPSSPAAGSVTYDPELPPVSSSSASVKTDSPVTFKAVAIRKDFKLDGNLDKAVWKQAPVSSGLLPVKGKGKAMKNRTEIRLLYSPKALYVGVKCFQDMSKLTAQYDQDELAVWNDDNIDCFFDIAGKGAGFYQFCVNALGSTTDLKDGKKKYLAKGRITKARRLDDRWEIEMKIPFEAFNMMRPFSGDYIGFRLCRSVKNPHDGGSIPQLKQTGNNRRICIGKLEFTSGSSDSAVKLSSGTAAFLPGMNTVTVKLDNQGKTGFKGKLLVQAQNRSGQLNQLLDIPVEIPAGAAVSKELKVPVKDTRIAKLVISAQDASGEAGMLLLLPGFAYADPGPEKMLREVTALRNSMSALAEAEHPVYRNAFVNLDAVQGKLTAFNAALAEALANGTTVSEELCRTTAAHIAGFRKYLDRNRYLVWQTSPWEVGSPDALPSRQWKADRKLELDFRQASNEREAVCLIVSGLFCGTRLALRVVPQSVRQGKTFISCDNFEVYTEEFVNDSGDIITSPLIRAGGNYITVAPGKAVRVWIMFNSRGVKPGDYRTEVKLKPAYDSSIAVRSIPVSVKVWNFTLPETHEWPLQSFMWGPNYFNNDECETLRLFHSCHMTHGWSRGFNYICGIKDDHRRADWPLPKGVKFREELVKHANQKFFDTAKELKMKFVFGWNLPIDVRWFQLMAERLDKMGFKPGDYVFKALIADEFVKKHIPIHAGIRQQIADLHKGWYFQAVYLSTPPPTGATIEDIEAAKLPEFYKIWTIIRGLTKDPVRGKEVIRRLKAKGCQAWSYSCARYMAKQSILDYYRLYVWECYLQGLDGVAWWCSISPQGDDGFSQDDGLDEGVALRGVDKKPVPTKMLQAIREGLEDVAYMDRLKKELARVKAAGKNFPEYEKLLQECAGIQKRSNQNEVDQWRLKTGEAIDRLTRE
;
A
#
# COMPACT_ATOMS: atom_id res chain seq x y z
N MET A 1 -18.56 -38.03 83.06
CA MET A 1 -17.57 -37.11 82.45
C MET A 1 -17.68 -37.15 80.93
N LYS A 2 -18.79 -36.61 80.40
CA LYS A 2 -19.03 -36.37 78.97
C LYS A 2 -18.95 -34.86 78.74
N LYS A 3 -17.73 -34.35 78.59
CA LYS A 3 -17.39 -32.98 78.18
C LYS A 3 -15.86 -32.94 78.07
N LEU A 4 -15.28 -33.46 76.98
CA LEU A 4 -13.98 -33.04 76.43
C LEU A 4 -13.55 -33.75 75.12
N ILE A 5 -14.48 -34.27 74.30
CA ILE A 5 -14.16 -34.76 72.94
C ILE A 5 -15.34 -34.40 72.03
N LEU A 6 -15.51 -33.12 71.68
CA LEU A 6 -16.48 -32.68 70.67
C LEU A 6 -16.25 -31.22 70.19
N LEU A 7 -15.00 -30.85 69.90
CA LEU A 7 -14.69 -29.49 69.40
C LEU A 7 -13.60 -29.47 68.29
N SER A 8 -13.50 -30.52 67.48
CA SER A 8 -12.48 -30.61 66.41
C SER A 8 -13.00 -31.16 65.07
N LEU A 9 -14.31 -31.21 64.84
CA LEU A 9 -14.89 -31.74 63.60
C LEU A 9 -15.99 -30.81 63.09
N CYS A 10 -15.58 -29.70 62.45
CA CYS A 10 -16.34 -28.94 61.45
C CYS A 10 -15.39 -27.98 60.72
N ALA A 11 -14.50 -28.53 59.89
CA ALA A 11 -13.82 -27.79 58.84
C ALA A 11 -14.02 -28.57 57.53
N CYS A 12 -15.27 -28.61 57.05
CA CYS A 12 -15.55 -28.98 55.67
C CYS A 12 -15.04 -27.84 54.78
N GLY A 13 -14.20 -28.18 53.80
CA GLY A 13 -13.57 -27.25 52.89
C GLY A 13 -14.59 -26.35 52.17
N LEU A 14 -14.45 -25.05 52.34
CA LEU A 14 -15.03 -24.04 51.47
C LEU A 14 -14.27 -24.09 50.15
N THR A 15 -14.89 -24.62 49.09
CA THR A 15 -14.44 -24.40 47.72
C THR A 15 -14.50 -22.90 47.43
N ALA A 16 -13.37 -22.30 47.04
CA ALA A 16 -13.29 -20.89 46.66
C ALA A 16 -14.33 -20.54 45.58
N ALA A 17 -15.03 -19.43 45.72
CA ALA A 17 -16.05 -18.98 44.77
C ALA A 17 -15.43 -18.77 43.38
N GLU A 18 -16.03 -19.31 42.32
CA GLU A 18 -15.61 -19.08 40.93
C GLU A 18 -16.45 -17.96 40.31
N PRO A 19 -15.89 -17.09 39.46
CA PRO A 19 -16.67 -16.09 38.73
C PRO A 19 -17.75 -16.74 37.85
N VAL A 20 -18.80 -15.98 37.52
CA VAL A 20 -19.83 -16.46 36.61
C VAL A 20 -19.21 -16.74 35.24
N LYS A 21 -19.39 -17.96 34.74
CA LYS A 21 -18.91 -18.35 33.40
C LYS A 21 -19.84 -17.77 32.35
N VAL A 22 -19.27 -16.95 31.48
CA VAL A 22 -19.98 -16.28 30.39
C VAL A 22 -19.44 -16.78 29.05
N ALA A 23 -20.32 -17.04 28.09
CA ALA A 23 -19.90 -17.38 26.73
C ALA A 23 -19.18 -16.18 26.07
N PRO A 24 -18.07 -16.39 25.32
CA PRO A 24 -17.27 -15.31 24.74
C PRO A 24 -18.05 -14.27 23.94
N GLU A 25 -19.06 -14.72 23.18
CA GLU A 25 -19.95 -13.89 22.36
C GLU A 25 -20.81 -12.92 23.17
N ASN A 26 -21.04 -13.22 24.44
CA ASN A 26 -21.90 -12.45 25.33
C ASN A 26 -21.12 -11.36 26.11
N VAL A 27 -19.78 -11.33 25.99
CA VAL A 27 -18.91 -10.32 26.61
C VAL A 27 -18.72 -9.17 25.62
N LEU A 28 -19.44 -8.07 25.84
CA LEU A 28 -19.37 -6.86 25.01
C LEU A 28 -18.16 -5.99 25.33
N PHE A 29 -17.70 -6.01 26.58
CA PHE A 29 -16.49 -5.32 27.02
C PHE A 29 -15.94 -5.99 28.28
N LEU A 30 -14.62 -6.09 28.38
CA LEU A 30 -13.93 -6.53 29.59
C LEU A 30 -12.61 -5.77 29.70
N ALA A 31 -12.28 -5.24 30.87
CA ALA A 31 -11.02 -4.59 31.16
C ALA A 31 -10.57 -4.90 32.59
N HIS A 32 -9.35 -5.42 32.71
CA HIS A 32 -8.56 -5.53 33.93
C HIS A 32 -7.54 -4.40 33.90
N TYR A 33 -7.47 -3.55 34.92
CA TYR A 33 -6.55 -2.40 34.92
C TYR A 33 -5.35 -2.69 35.83
N ASP A 34 -4.60 -3.77 35.55
CA ASP A 34 -3.53 -4.34 36.39
C ASP A 34 -2.12 -3.78 36.13
N GLN A 35 -1.96 -2.76 35.27
CA GLN A 35 -0.69 -2.06 35.01
C GLN A 35 -0.89 -0.54 34.90
N SER A 36 0.15 0.25 35.18
CA SER A 36 0.13 1.72 35.12
C SER A 36 -0.23 2.24 33.72
N THR A 37 -1.53 2.37 33.44
CA THR A 37 -2.05 2.96 32.22
C THR A 37 -2.15 4.46 32.45
N GLU A 38 -1.34 5.26 31.76
CA GLU A 38 -1.51 6.72 31.80
C GLU A 38 -2.82 7.09 31.08
N PRO A 39 -3.78 7.75 31.77
CA PRO A 39 -4.98 8.24 31.11
C PRO A 39 -4.62 9.41 30.19
N ALA A 40 -5.19 9.43 28.99
CA ALA A 40 -4.97 10.52 28.04
C ALA A 40 -5.36 11.89 28.65
N ALA A 41 -4.49 12.87 28.48
CA ALA A 41 -4.76 14.29 28.71
C ALA A 41 -4.66 15.05 27.37
N GLY A 42 -5.78 15.38 26.73
CA GLY A 42 -5.81 16.25 25.53
C GLY A 42 -6.59 15.72 24.32
N ASN A 43 -6.75 16.57 23.29
CA ASN A 43 -7.77 16.58 22.21
C ASN A 43 -8.10 15.25 21.46
N LEU A 44 -9.07 14.51 21.97
CA LEU A 44 -10.46 14.27 21.48
C LEU A 44 -10.84 13.81 20.04
N GLU A 45 -10.00 13.72 18.99
CA GLU A 45 -10.53 13.26 17.68
C GLU A 45 -10.19 11.82 17.24
N ASN A 46 -9.25 11.13 17.90
CA ASN A 46 -8.93 9.72 17.57
C ASN A 46 -8.50 8.90 18.80
N ALA A 47 -9.12 9.13 19.96
CA ALA A 47 -8.86 8.33 21.15
C ALA A 47 -9.43 6.90 20.99
N GLN A 48 -8.70 6.01 20.31
CA GLN A 48 -8.80 4.57 20.51
C GLN A 48 -7.52 4.12 21.21
N CYS A 49 -7.52 4.28 22.53
CA CYS A 49 -6.56 3.56 23.36
C CYS A 49 -7.22 2.21 23.71
N PRO A 50 -6.77 1.08 23.18
CA PRO A 50 -7.06 -0.19 23.83
C PRO A 50 -6.26 -0.16 25.13
N ALA A 51 -6.92 -0.03 26.28
CA ALA A 51 -6.27 -0.51 27.50
C ALA A 51 -5.88 -1.96 27.20
N ARG A 52 -4.61 -2.29 27.38
CA ARG A 52 -4.13 -3.66 27.33
C ARG A 52 -4.92 -4.40 28.43
N ILE A 53 -5.78 -5.33 28.02
CA ILE A 53 -6.38 -6.32 28.91
C ILE A 53 -5.23 -7.27 29.20
N THR A 54 -4.46 -7.02 30.26
CA THR A 54 -3.46 -7.97 30.73
C THR A 54 -4.13 -8.98 31.64
N SER A 55 -3.82 -10.26 31.43
CA SER A 55 -4.02 -11.29 32.44
C SER A 55 -2.74 -11.36 33.27
N GLY A 56 -2.57 -10.43 34.20
CA GLY A 56 -1.63 -10.57 35.30
C GLY A 56 -2.17 -11.56 36.33
N SER A 57 -1.27 -12.21 37.07
CA SER A 57 -1.58 -13.21 38.10
C SER A 57 -2.07 -12.62 39.42
N ALA A 58 -2.51 -11.36 39.45
CA ALA A 58 -2.92 -10.66 40.67
C ALA A 58 -4.33 -10.10 40.48
N GLY A 59 -5.35 -10.86 40.90
CA GLY A 59 -6.69 -10.32 41.10
C GLY A 59 -6.85 -9.76 42.51
N PHE A 60 -7.82 -8.86 42.68
CA PHE A 60 -8.32 -8.41 43.99
C PHE A 60 -8.52 -9.60 44.93
N PRO A 61 -8.15 -9.60 46.23
CA PRO A 61 -7.94 -8.42 47.08
C PRO A 61 -6.53 -7.84 46.98
N PHE A 62 -6.48 -6.55 46.65
CA PHE A 62 -5.25 -5.76 46.79
C PHE A 62 -4.84 -5.71 48.26
N GLN A 63 -3.56 -5.96 48.55
CA GLN A 63 -3.01 -5.62 49.86
C GLN A 63 -3.10 -4.11 50.02
N ASN A 64 -3.76 -3.64 51.09
CA ASN A 64 -3.88 -2.23 51.45
C ASN A 64 -2.48 -1.58 51.45
N GLY A 65 -2.08 -0.91 50.36
CA GLY A 65 -0.75 -0.28 50.35
C GLY A 65 -0.20 0.31 49.06
N SER A 66 -0.40 -0.26 47.86
CA SER A 66 0.35 0.21 46.68
C SER A 66 -0.52 0.59 45.48
N ARG A 67 -0.20 1.74 44.89
CA ARG A 67 -1.04 2.54 43.96
C ARG A 67 -0.80 2.23 42.47
N GLN A 68 -0.22 1.09 42.11
CA GLN A 68 0.35 0.89 40.76
C GLN A 68 -0.52 0.09 39.77
N GLU A 69 -1.61 -0.53 40.21
CA GLU A 69 -2.37 -1.56 39.45
C GLU A 69 -3.86 -1.21 39.29
N ALA A 70 -4.20 0.07 39.02
CA ALA A 70 -5.58 0.50 38.74
C ALA A 70 -5.62 1.75 37.84
N LEU A 71 -6.72 1.96 37.11
CA LEU A 71 -6.91 3.17 36.29
C LEU A 71 -7.10 4.40 37.19
N ASP A 72 -6.09 5.27 37.26
CA ASP A 72 -6.14 6.49 38.08
C ASP A 72 -6.81 7.68 37.38
N LEU A 73 -8.10 7.87 37.66
CA LEU A 73 -8.87 9.02 37.20
C LEU A 73 -8.93 10.17 38.22
N ASN A 74 -8.00 10.21 39.17
CA ASN A 74 -7.84 11.35 40.07
C ASN A 74 -7.14 12.51 39.35
N GLY A 75 -7.90 13.54 38.97
CA GLY A 75 -7.39 14.72 38.27
C GLY A 75 -8.44 15.41 37.40
N TYR A 76 -8.14 16.61 36.91
CA TYR A 76 -9.01 17.34 35.98
C TYR A 76 -8.77 16.85 34.55
N GLY A 77 -9.84 16.50 33.82
CA GLY A 77 -9.75 16.11 32.42
C GLY A 77 -9.17 14.71 32.15
N LYS A 78 -9.15 13.83 33.15
CA LYS A 78 -8.78 12.42 32.99
C LYS A 78 -9.99 11.57 32.62
N TYR A 79 -9.92 10.88 31.49
CA TYR A 79 -10.97 9.98 31.01
C TYR A 79 -10.41 8.99 29.98
N HIS A 80 -11.16 7.92 29.74
CA HIS A 80 -10.92 6.92 28.71
C HIS A 80 -12.17 6.82 27.82
N LEU A 81 -11.99 6.90 26.51
CA LEU A 81 -13.05 6.78 25.50
C LEU A 81 -12.97 5.44 24.77
N LEU A 82 -14.13 4.86 24.49
CA LEU A 82 -14.30 3.63 23.74
C LEU A 82 -15.50 3.78 22.78
N PRO A 83 -15.49 3.17 21.59
CA PRO A 83 -16.68 3.15 20.73
C PRO A 83 -17.80 2.34 21.40
N ALA A 84 -19.04 2.81 21.32
CA ALA A 84 -20.19 2.10 21.89
C ALA A 84 -20.83 1.10 20.90
N LYS A 85 -20.64 1.28 19.59
CA LYS A 85 -21.22 0.39 18.57
C LYS A 85 -20.62 -1.02 18.68
N GLY A 86 -21.48 -2.01 18.96
CA GLY A 86 -21.08 -3.42 19.16
C GLY A 86 -20.64 -3.74 20.59
N ASN A 87 -20.53 -2.74 21.47
CA ASN A 87 -20.11 -2.88 22.87
C ASN A 87 -21.25 -2.54 23.86
N PHE A 88 -22.47 -2.39 23.36
CA PHE A 88 -23.67 -2.09 24.15
C PHE A 88 -24.93 -2.57 23.42
N ASP A 89 -25.78 -3.32 24.12
CA ASP A 89 -27.14 -3.64 23.69
C ASP A 89 -28.13 -2.80 24.50
N PRO A 90 -28.93 -1.91 23.88
CA PRO A 90 -29.89 -1.11 24.61
C PRO A 90 -30.99 -1.99 25.25
N LEU A 91 -31.37 -3.11 24.64
CA LEU A 91 -32.55 -3.90 25.03
C LEU A 91 -32.31 -4.77 26.26
N LYS A 92 -31.08 -5.21 26.51
CA LYS A 92 -30.74 -6.04 27.67
C LYS A 92 -29.24 -6.00 27.91
N GLY A 93 -28.81 -6.26 29.14
CA GLY A 93 -27.39 -6.34 29.44
C GLY A 93 -27.05 -6.22 30.91
N THR A 94 -25.75 -6.28 31.17
CA THR A 94 -25.14 -6.08 32.49
C THR A 94 -23.91 -5.19 32.36
N ILE A 95 -23.70 -4.25 33.29
CA ILE A 95 -22.42 -3.54 33.46
C ILE A 95 -21.97 -3.77 34.90
N GLN A 96 -20.71 -4.18 35.09
CA GLN A 96 -20.02 -4.32 36.38
C GLN A 96 -18.72 -3.53 36.34
N MET A 97 -18.37 -2.88 37.45
CA MET A 97 -17.09 -2.21 37.63
C MET A 97 -16.71 -2.16 39.10
N TRP A 98 -15.41 -2.15 39.37
CA TRP A 98 -14.86 -1.85 40.68
C TRP A 98 -14.33 -0.42 40.72
N ILE A 99 -14.66 0.31 41.79
CA ILE A 99 -14.18 1.67 42.00
C ILE A 99 -13.56 1.82 43.39
N LEU A 100 -12.48 2.58 43.48
CA LEU A 100 -11.93 3.05 44.76
C LEU A 100 -12.12 4.58 44.84
N PRO A 101 -13.11 5.06 45.61
CA PRO A 101 -13.34 6.49 45.77
C PRO A 101 -12.12 7.25 46.30
N LYS A 102 -11.81 8.41 45.71
CA LYS A 102 -10.76 9.35 46.17
C LYS A 102 -11.30 10.75 46.52
N TRP A 103 -12.62 10.88 46.68
CA TRP A 103 -13.27 12.13 47.10
C TRP A 103 -13.33 12.26 48.64
N SER A 104 -13.37 13.50 49.15
CA SER A 104 -13.59 13.77 50.58
C SER A 104 -15.05 13.53 51.00
N LEU A 105 -15.26 13.20 52.28
CA LEU A 105 -16.60 13.07 52.89
C LEU A 105 -17.31 14.43 53.05
N ALA A 106 -16.55 15.53 53.02
CA ALA A 106 -17.05 16.89 53.07
C ALA A 106 -17.57 17.34 51.69
N GLY A 107 -18.79 16.91 51.35
CA GLY A 107 -19.82 17.66 50.60
C GLY A 107 -19.59 18.22 49.19
N GLU A 108 -18.39 18.44 48.65
CA GLU A 108 -18.26 19.47 47.59
C GLU A 108 -18.07 18.98 46.14
N ALA A 109 -17.88 17.68 45.88
CA ALA A 109 -17.53 17.19 44.54
C ALA A 109 -18.65 16.37 43.87
N HIS A 110 -19.09 16.81 42.68
CA HIS A 110 -19.85 15.99 41.73
C HIS A 110 -18.86 15.14 40.92
N SER A 111 -19.04 13.82 40.90
CA SER A 111 -18.15 12.89 40.21
C SER A 111 -18.91 11.95 39.26
N VAL A 112 -18.51 11.93 37.99
CA VAL A 112 -18.99 10.99 36.97
C VAL A 112 -17.81 10.14 36.53
N PHE A 113 -17.94 8.82 36.67
CA PHE A 113 -16.84 7.89 36.41
C PHE A 113 -17.16 6.85 35.32
N PHE A 114 -18.41 6.76 34.88
CA PHE A 114 -18.79 6.07 33.65
C PHE A 114 -20.02 6.75 33.03
N GLN A 115 -20.04 6.93 31.72
CA GLN A 115 -21.22 7.39 30.99
C GLN A 115 -21.17 6.99 29.54
N PHE A 116 -22.34 6.79 28.93
CA PHE A 116 -22.44 6.75 27.49
C PHE A 116 -22.62 8.15 26.91
N VAL A 117 -22.00 8.39 25.77
CA VAL A 117 -22.02 9.67 25.06
C VAL A 117 -22.60 9.44 23.65
N PRO A 118 -23.65 10.16 23.23
CA PRO A 118 -24.24 9.96 21.90
C PRO A 118 -23.33 10.42 20.76
N THR A 119 -22.67 11.57 20.95
CA THR A 119 -21.79 12.20 19.95
C THR A 119 -20.62 12.91 20.64
N PRO A 120 -19.46 13.05 19.99
CA PRO A 120 -18.27 13.69 20.56
C PRO A 120 -18.52 15.08 21.18
N GLU A 121 -19.45 15.86 20.64
CA GLU A 121 -19.78 17.21 21.10
C GLU A 121 -20.46 17.20 22.48
N LYS A 122 -21.05 16.06 22.86
CA LYS A 122 -21.75 15.85 24.14
C LYS A 122 -20.85 15.33 25.25
N ARG A 123 -19.55 15.11 25.03
CA ARG A 123 -18.63 14.58 26.07
C ARG A 123 -18.52 15.46 27.32
N ASN A 124 -18.80 16.76 27.21
CA ASN A 124 -18.83 17.69 28.35
C ASN A 124 -20.23 17.83 29.00
N GLN A 125 -21.23 17.09 28.51
CA GLN A 125 -22.62 17.19 28.94
C GLN A 125 -23.08 15.83 29.49
N LEU A 126 -23.55 15.80 30.74
CA LEU A 126 -24.16 14.59 31.29
C LEU A 126 -25.52 14.38 30.62
N ASN A 127 -25.64 13.39 29.74
CA ASN A 127 -26.91 13.06 29.09
C ASN A 127 -27.76 12.18 30.00
N TRP A 128 -28.76 12.79 30.65
CA TRP A 128 -29.69 12.13 31.56
C TRP A 128 -30.49 10.97 30.93
N ARG A 129 -30.55 10.87 29.60
CA ARG A 129 -31.27 9.78 28.91
C ARG A 129 -30.45 8.51 28.74
N LEU A 130 -29.15 8.56 29.02
CA LEU A 130 -28.22 7.45 28.85
C LEU A 130 -27.75 6.87 30.18
N PHE A 131 -27.20 5.65 30.13
CA PHE A 131 -26.55 5.04 31.28
C PHE A 131 -25.33 5.86 31.70
N HIS A 132 -25.26 6.13 33.00
CA HIS A 132 -24.13 6.79 33.63
C HIS A 132 -24.05 6.33 35.08
N PHE A 133 -22.85 6.25 35.63
CA PHE A 133 -22.62 6.10 37.05
C PHE A 133 -22.01 7.39 37.59
N GLN A 134 -22.65 7.92 38.63
CA GLN A 134 -22.22 9.17 39.26
C GLN A 134 -22.44 9.17 40.77
N LYS A 135 -21.60 9.94 41.47
CA LYS A 135 -21.81 10.43 42.84
C LYS A 135 -22.29 11.89 42.77
N ARG A 136 -23.44 12.17 43.40
CA ARG A 136 -24.07 13.49 43.40
C ARG A 136 -23.28 14.50 44.27
N PRO A 137 -23.36 15.82 43.98
CA PRO A 137 -22.80 16.83 44.87
C PRO A 137 -23.58 16.87 46.18
N LYS A 138 -22.88 17.06 47.31
CA LYS A 138 -23.47 17.13 48.66
C LYS A 138 -24.28 15.91 49.12
N LYS A 139 -24.31 14.82 48.34
CA LYS A 139 -25.04 13.58 48.65
C LYS A 139 -24.14 12.36 48.45
N MET A 140 -24.15 11.46 49.41
CA MET A 140 -23.46 10.17 49.35
C MET A 140 -24.42 9.12 48.76
N VAL A 141 -24.72 9.27 47.46
CA VAL A 141 -25.70 8.45 46.73
C VAL A 141 -25.14 8.17 45.32
N PHE A 142 -25.19 6.90 44.89
CA PHE A 142 -24.96 6.53 43.50
C PHE A 142 -26.26 6.58 42.71
N THR A 143 -26.20 7.09 41.48
CA THR A 143 -27.36 7.05 40.58
C THR A 143 -26.96 6.45 39.25
N CYS A 144 -27.90 5.69 38.67
CA CYS A 144 -27.80 5.11 37.35
C CYS A 144 -29.09 5.41 36.58
N TRP A 145 -28.96 6.03 35.41
CA TRP A 145 -30.03 6.40 34.47
C TRP A 145 -30.97 7.53 34.97
N GLY A 146 -31.18 8.56 34.14
CA GLY A 146 -31.65 9.87 34.59
C GLY A 146 -33.17 10.05 34.75
N ASN A 147 -33.86 9.14 35.44
CA ASN A 147 -35.17 9.49 36.00
C ASN A 147 -35.64 8.66 37.22
N SER A 148 -34.76 7.99 37.97
CA SER A 148 -35.17 7.47 39.28
C SER A 148 -35.26 8.63 40.27
N LYS A 149 -36.48 9.00 40.69
CA LYS A 149 -36.69 9.87 41.87
C LYS A 149 -36.25 9.19 43.19
N LYS A 150 -35.89 7.90 43.13
CA LYS A 150 -35.32 7.15 44.25
C LYS A 150 -33.80 7.29 44.25
N GLU A 151 -33.30 7.91 45.31
CA GLU A 151 -31.89 7.97 45.66
C GLU A 151 -31.53 6.67 46.39
N THR A 152 -30.52 5.94 45.92
CA THR A 152 -30.03 4.72 46.56
C THR A 152 -29.00 5.09 47.64
N PRO A 153 -29.28 4.88 48.94
CA PRO A 153 -28.34 5.22 50.01
C PRO A 153 -27.03 4.45 49.86
N ILE A 154 -25.89 5.10 50.09
CA ILE A 154 -24.59 4.41 50.26
C ILE A 154 -24.63 3.58 51.55
N VAL A 155 -24.19 2.31 51.46
CA VAL A 155 -24.17 1.37 52.60
C VAL A 155 -22.98 1.58 53.55
N SER A 156 -21.93 2.34 53.19
CA SER A 156 -20.93 2.77 54.20
C SER A 156 -20.18 4.04 53.80
N THR A 157 -20.05 4.97 54.75
CA THR A 157 -19.27 6.21 54.66
C THR A 157 -17.80 6.03 55.08
N ARG A 158 -17.37 4.79 55.34
CA ARG A 158 -15.96 4.40 55.43
C ARG A 158 -15.66 3.50 54.24
N SER A 159 -14.80 3.92 53.33
CA SER A 159 -14.10 2.96 52.47
C SER A 159 -12.74 3.51 52.04
N ASP A 160 -11.77 3.22 52.88
CA ASP A 160 -10.39 2.91 52.52
C ASP A 160 -10.29 1.65 51.61
N GLY A 161 -11.43 1.08 51.15
CA GLY A 161 -11.52 -0.10 50.31
C GLY A 161 -12.39 0.07 49.06
N TRP A 162 -12.26 -0.90 48.15
CA TRP A 162 -12.91 -0.94 46.84
C TRP A 162 -14.42 -1.26 46.91
N ILE A 163 -15.18 -0.77 45.95
CA ILE A 163 -16.64 -0.93 45.84
C ILE A 163 -16.98 -1.51 44.46
N GLN A 164 -17.75 -2.59 44.43
CA GLN A 164 -18.33 -3.11 43.18
C GLN A 164 -19.65 -2.40 42.90
N LEU A 165 -19.79 -1.84 41.70
CA LEU A 165 -21.04 -1.30 41.17
C LEU A 165 -21.51 -2.15 40.00
N ALA A 166 -22.77 -2.56 40.02
CA ALA A 166 -23.35 -3.30 38.90
C ALA A 166 -24.75 -2.83 38.54
N VAL A 167 -25.10 -2.90 37.27
CA VAL A 167 -26.48 -2.69 36.80
C VAL A 167 -26.85 -3.77 35.79
N THR A 168 -28.04 -4.33 35.92
CA THR A 168 -28.63 -5.26 34.96
C THR A 168 -29.94 -4.69 34.45
N TRP A 169 -30.26 -4.92 33.17
CA TRP A 169 -31.53 -4.48 32.58
C TRP A 169 -32.05 -5.48 31.55
N ASP A 170 -33.36 -5.56 31.44
CA ASP A 170 -34.07 -6.34 30.43
C ASP A 170 -35.34 -5.61 30.00
N TRP A 171 -35.42 -5.23 28.73
CA TRP A 171 -36.59 -4.63 28.08
C TRP A 171 -37.43 -5.66 27.30
N THR A 172 -36.91 -6.86 27.11
CA THR A 172 -37.47 -7.93 26.27
C THR A 172 -38.43 -8.84 27.05
N GLY A 173 -38.23 -8.99 28.36
CA GLY A 173 -39.06 -9.81 29.23
C GLY A 173 -40.46 -9.26 29.56
N LYS A 174 -41.35 -10.13 30.07
CA LYS A 174 -42.72 -9.77 30.54
C LYS A 174 -42.71 -8.75 31.69
N THR A 175 -41.61 -8.67 32.44
CA THR A 175 -41.37 -7.71 33.51
C THR A 175 -40.14 -6.87 33.16
N ALA A 176 -40.29 -5.89 32.27
CA ALA A 176 -39.19 -5.00 31.92
C ALA A 176 -38.69 -4.27 33.17
N ARG A 177 -37.42 -4.46 33.55
CA ARG A 177 -36.85 -3.94 34.80
C ARG A 177 -35.36 -3.63 34.68
N ARG A 178 -34.90 -2.72 35.53
CA ARG A 178 -33.48 -2.43 35.78
C ARG A 178 -33.19 -2.62 37.27
N CYS A 179 -32.15 -3.39 37.57
CA CYS A 179 -31.67 -3.65 38.92
C CYS A 179 -30.27 -3.04 39.07
N PHE A 180 -30.02 -2.31 40.15
CA PHE A 180 -28.73 -1.73 40.50
C PHE A 180 -28.23 -2.37 41.79
N TYR A 181 -26.96 -2.75 41.79
CA TYR A 181 -26.32 -3.51 42.86
C TYR A 181 -25.07 -2.78 43.36
N VAL A 182 -24.82 -2.90 44.65
CA VAL A 182 -23.61 -2.41 45.32
C VAL A 182 -23.04 -3.56 46.14
N ASN A 183 -21.77 -3.92 45.90
CA ASN A 183 -21.08 -5.00 46.58
C ASN A 183 -21.86 -6.33 46.57
N GLY A 184 -22.35 -6.74 45.40
CA GLY A 184 -23.13 -7.96 45.24
C GLY A 184 -24.59 -7.90 45.73
N GLU A 185 -25.00 -6.85 46.45
CA GLU A 185 -26.33 -6.72 47.04
C GLU A 185 -27.24 -5.79 46.22
N LEU A 186 -28.53 -6.13 46.10
CA LEU A 186 -29.51 -5.32 45.36
C LEU A 186 -29.77 -4.00 46.10
N ALA A 187 -29.43 -2.90 45.45
CA ALA A 187 -29.50 -1.56 46.01
C ALA A 187 -30.72 -0.77 45.50
N ASP A 188 -31.14 -0.99 44.25
CA ASP A 188 -32.36 -0.38 43.68
C ASP A 188 -32.96 -1.23 42.56
N GLU A 189 -34.29 -1.19 42.43
CA GLU A 189 -35.04 -1.86 41.36
C GLU A 189 -36.09 -0.91 40.79
N VAL A 190 -36.08 -0.75 39.46
CA VAL A 190 -37.01 0.13 38.73
C VAL A 190 -37.70 -0.66 37.63
N LYS A 191 -39.05 -0.65 37.63
CA LYS A 191 -39.85 -1.14 36.52
C LYS A 191 -39.73 -0.19 35.32
N LEU A 192 -39.42 -0.76 34.16
CA LEU A 192 -39.20 -0.03 32.92
C LEU A 192 -40.52 0.08 32.14
N ASN A 193 -40.86 1.28 31.66
CA ASN A 193 -42.09 1.54 30.91
C ASN A 193 -41.81 1.61 29.40
N LYS A 194 -42.52 0.80 28.60
CA LYS A 194 -42.40 0.73 27.13
C LYS A 194 -42.64 2.08 26.43
N LYS A 195 -43.38 3.04 27.02
CA LYS A 195 -43.62 4.38 26.43
C LYS A 195 -42.40 5.31 26.43
N PHE A 196 -41.31 4.98 27.13
CA PHE A 196 -40.11 5.82 27.24
C PHE A 196 -38.97 5.44 26.29
N TRP A 197 -39.19 4.50 25.36
CA TRP A 197 -38.18 3.98 24.45
C TRP A 197 -37.84 4.91 23.27
N LYS A 198 -37.22 6.05 23.58
CA LYS A 198 -36.45 6.88 22.62
C LYS A 198 -35.07 7.16 23.20
N LEU A 199 -34.31 6.09 23.49
CA LEU A 199 -32.89 6.25 23.81
C LEU A 199 -32.17 6.72 22.54
N GLU A 200 -31.41 7.80 22.67
CA GLU A 200 -30.40 8.17 21.68
C GLU A 200 -29.33 7.08 21.73
N MET A 201 -29.03 6.41 20.61
CA MET A 201 -28.00 5.36 20.62
C MET A 201 -26.64 5.99 20.95
N PRO A 202 -25.86 5.41 21.88
CA PRO A 202 -24.57 5.98 22.22
C PRO A 202 -23.57 5.78 21.07
N GLY A 203 -22.78 6.82 20.78
CA GLY A 203 -21.62 6.72 19.91
C GLY A 203 -20.39 6.21 20.67
N GLU A 204 -20.28 6.54 21.96
CA GLU A 204 -19.09 6.30 22.78
C GLU A 204 -19.46 5.86 24.20
N ILE A 205 -18.59 5.06 24.80
CA ILE A 205 -18.50 4.78 26.23
C ILE A 205 -17.36 5.65 26.77
N MET A 206 -17.60 6.35 27.87
CA MET A 206 -16.61 7.18 28.53
C MET A 206 -16.45 6.75 29.99
N ILE A 207 -15.24 6.37 30.36
CA ILE A 207 -14.84 6.06 31.73
C ILE A 207 -14.08 7.28 32.26
N GLY A 208 -14.69 8.04 33.16
CA GLY A 208 -14.22 9.37 33.59
C GLY A 208 -14.96 10.54 32.93
N ALA A 209 -14.36 11.74 33.00
CA ALA A 209 -14.95 12.95 32.42
C ALA A 209 -13.91 14.02 31.98
N PRO A 210 -14.08 14.68 30.80
CA PRO A 210 -13.15 15.67 30.25
C PRO A 210 -13.15 17.04 30.93
N LYS A 211 -14.29 17.52 31.46
CA LYS A 211 -14.37 18.83 32.13
C LYS A 211 -15.59 18.90 33.07
N GLY A 212 -15.41 19.38 34.30
CA GLY A 212 -16.50 19.76 35.22
C GLY A 212 -17.07 18.66 36.14
N TRP A 213 -16.84 17.37 35.86
CA TRP A 213 -17.45 16.24 36.59
C TRP A 213 -16.43 15.15 36.98
N ASN A 214 -15.22 15.57 37.38
CA ASN A 214 -14.06 14.68 37.62
C ASN A 214 -14.43 13.42 38.43
N ALA A 215 -14.05 12.25 37.91
CA ALA A 215 -14.33 10.94 38.52
C ALA A 215 -13.85 10.85 39.98
N LYS A 216 -12.65 11.38 40.28
CA LYS A 216 -12.03 11.33 41.63
C LYS A 216 -12.09 9.92 42.22
N SER A 217 -11.72 8.93 41.43
CA SER A 217 -11.73 7.51 41.81
C SER A 217 -10.64 6.76 41.04
N LEU A 218 -10.17 5.64 41.60
CA LEU A 218 -9.54 4.60 40.80
C LEU A 218 -10.62 3.65 40.27
N ILE A 219 -10.39 3.04 39.12
CA ILE A 219 -11.32 2.06 38.52
C ILE A 219 -10.54 0.80 38.17
N ASP A 220 -11.18 -0.35 38.39
CA ASP A 220 -10.68 -1.67 38.03
C ASP A 220 -11.83 -2.61 37.65
N GLU A 221 -11.51 -3.79 37.08
CA GLU A 221 -12.43 -4.89 36.76
C GLU A 221 -13.75 -4.41 36.15
N VAL A 222 -13.71 -3.91 34.92
CA VAL A 222 -14.89 -3.40 34.19
C VAL A 222 -15.38 -4.44 33.19
N ARG A 223 -16.65 -4.85 33.29
CA ARG A 223 -17.28 -5.84 32.39
C ARG A 223 -18.65 -5.35 31.89
N ILE A 224 -18.91 -5.49 30.59
CA ILE A 224 -20.22 -5.26 29.97
C ILE A 224 -20.64 -6.53 29.25
N LEU A 225 -21.87 -6.98 29.51
CA LEU A 225 -22.46 -8.19 28.92
C LEU A 225 -23.73 -7.86 28.13
N ASP A 226 -24.04 -8.68 27.13
CA ASP A 226 -25.24 -8.57 26.27
C ASP A 226 -26.50 -9.23 26.86
N TYR A 227 -26.42 -9.67 28.13
CA TYR A 227 -27.54 -10.27 28.85
C TYR A 227 -27.55 -9.86 30.33
N PRO A 228 -28.73 -9.89 30.98
CA PRO A 228 -28.88 -9.51 32.37
C PRO A 228 -28.48 -10.66 33.29
N LEU A 229 -27.53 -10.43 34.20
CA LEU A 229 -27.22 -11.35 35.28
C LEU A 229 -28.32 -11.30 36.36
N THR A 230 -28.53 -12.44 37.00
CA THR A 230 -29.38 -12.58 38.19
C THR A 230 -28.69 -12.00 39.43
N ALA A 231 -29.47 -11.70 40.48
CA ALA A 231 -28.90 -11.24 41.75
C ALA A 231 -27.91 -12.24 42.37
N ALA A 232 -28.14 -13.55 42.18
CA ALA A 232 -27.23 -14.60 42.64
C ALA A 232 -25.91 -14.59 41.87
N GLU A 233 -25.96 -14.41 40.54
CA GLU A 233 -24.76 -14.30 39.69
C GLU A 233 -23.94 -13.05 40.00
N ILE A 234 -24.59 -11.89 40.21
CA ILE A 234 -23.91 -10.67 40.64
C ILE A 234 -23.20 -10.87 41.99
N LYS A 235 -23.85 -11.57 42.93
CA LYS A 235 -23.27 -11.90 44.24
C LYS A 235 -22.13 -12.90 44.15
N GLN A 236 -22.24 -13.88 43.24
CA GLN A 236 -21.17 -14.84 42.95
C GLN A 236 -19.92 -14.14 42.40
N ASP A 237 -20.10 -13.27 41.40
CA ASP A 237 -18.99 -12.47 40.85
C ASP A 237 -18.33 -11.60 41.91
N PHE A 238 -19.13 -10.94 42.77
CA PHE A 238 -18.62 -10.17 43.89
C PHE A 238 -17.74 -11.01 44.82
N GLN A 239 -18.19 -12.21 45.21
CA GLN A 239 -17.45 -13.11 46.09
C GLN A 239 -16.16 -13.63 45.43
N ALA A 240 -16.22 -14.01 44.15
CA ALA A 240 -15.05 -14.48 43.42
C ALA A 240 -14.00 -13.37 43.26
N ASN A 241 -14.44 -12.16 42.89
CA ASN A 241 -13.57 -10.99 42.85
C ASN A 241 -12.98 -10.69 44.23
N MET A 242 -13.73 -10.82 45.33
CA MET A 242 -13.22 -10.63 46.70
C MET A 242 -12.12 -11.63 47.11
N GLU A 243 -11.99 -12.77 46.41
CA GLU A 243 -11.10 -13.90 46.76
C GLU A 243 -9.82 -14.01 45.92
N GLY A 244 -9.56 -13.11 44.99
CA GLY A 244 -8.36 -13.18 44.12
C GLY A 244 -8.69 -13.32 42.64
N LYS A 245 -9.96 -13.50 42.28
CA LYS A 245 -10.33 -14.05 40.97
C LYS A 245 -10.97 -12.96 40.10
N PRO A 246 -10.24 -12.42 39.11
CA PRO A 246 -10.79 -11.43 38.19
C PRO A 246 -11.87 -12.06 37.31
N PHE A 247 -12.61 -11.24 36.58
CA PHE A 247 -13.53 -11.79 35.59
C PHE A 247 -12.77 -12.67 34.57
N PRO A 248 -13.28 -13.85 34.22
CA PRO A 248 -12.57 -14.73 33.31
C PRO A 248 -12.49 -14.06 31.94
N SER A 249 -11.26 -13.92 31.43
CA SER A 249 -11.06 -13.52 30.04
C SER A 249 -11.80 -14.53 29.15
N PRO A 250 -12.64 -14.06 28.20
CA PRO A 250 -13.28 -14.97 27.28
C PRO A 250 -12.20 -15.74 26.54
N SER A 251 -12.26 -17.08 26.58
CA SER A 251 -11.45 -17.91 25.70
C SER A 251 -11.73 -17.43 24.29
N SER A 252 -10.75 -16.81 23.63
CA SER A 252 -10.91 -16.35 22.26
C SER A 252 -11.53 -17.50 21.47
N PRO A 253 -12.70 -17.34 20.84
CA PRO A 253 -13.02 -18.19 19.72
C PRO A 253 -11.77 -18.11 18.84
N ALA A 254 -11.18 -19.25 18.48
CA ALA A 254 -10.08 -19.25 17.53
C ALA A 254 -10.55 -18.39 16.35
N ALA A 255 -10.02 -17.17 16.24
CA ALA A 255 -10.32 -16.28 15.14
C ALA A 255 -9.96 -17.11 13.91
N GLY A 256 -10.98 -17.49 13.13
CA GLY A 256 -10.95 -18.68 12.28
C GLY A 256 -9.57 -18.90 11.69
N SER A 257 -8.95 -20.05 12.01
CA SER A 257 -7.56 -20.32 11.69
C SER A 257 -7.34 -20.13 10.20
N VAL A 258 -6.87 -18.97 9.79
CA VAL A 258 -6.29 -18.81 8.47
C VAL A 258 -4.88 -19.36 8.59
N THR A 259 -4.80 -20.69 8.61
CA THR A 259 -3.67 -21.35 7.99
C THR A 259 -3.73 -21.02 6.51
N TYR A 260 -2.59 -20.73 5.88
CA TYR A 260 -2.55 -20.75 4.42
C TYR A 260 -3.03 -22.13 3.93
N ASP A 261 -3.70 -22.16 2.79
CA ASP A 261 -4.13 -23.41 2.19
C ASP A 261 -2.91 -24.11 1.56
N PRO A 262 -2.54 -25.32 1.98
CA PRO A 262 -1.55 -26.11 1.29
C PRO A 262 -2.05 -26.42 -0.12
N GLU A 263 -1.26 -26.07 -1.13
CA GLU A 263 -1.61 -26.30 -2.54
C GLU A 263 -0.50 -27.12 -3.18
N LEU A 264 -0.84 -28.22 -3.87
CA LEU A 264 0.18 -29.02 -4.54
C LEU A 264 0.89 -28.19 -5.61
N PRO A 265 2.24 -28.21 -5.66
CA PRO A 265 2.97 -27.50 -6.69
C PRO A 265 2.60 -28.06 -8.08
N PRO A 266 2.59 -27.23 -9.13
CA PRO A 266 2.32 -27.69 -10.48
C PRO A 266 3.34 -28.76 -10.88
N VAL A 267 2.85 -29.93 -11.33
CA VAL A 267 3.69 -31.05 -11.75
C VAL A 267 4.49 -30.62 -12.99
N SER A 268 5.77 -30.29 -12.81
CA SER A 268 6.69 -30.15 -13.93
C SER A 268 7.01 -31.55 -14.44
N SER A 269 6.34 -32.00 -15.50
CA SER A 269 6.63 -33.29 -16.13
C SER A 269 8.06 -33.29 -16.69
N SER A 270 8.93 -34.14 -16.13
CA SER A 270 10.34 -34.31 -16.55
C SER A 270 10.50 -35.21 -17.78
N SER A 271 9.41 -35.81 -18.25
CA SER A 271 9.30 -36.53 -19.51
C SER A 271 7.94 -36.22 -20.13
N ALA A 272 7.94 -35.94 -21.44
CA ALA A 272 6.73 -35.81 -22.21
C ALA A 272 5.96 -37.14 -22.21
N SER A 273 4.70 -37.17 -21.76
CA SER A 273 3.79 -38.25 -22.16
C SER A 273 3.29 -37.92 -23.56
N VAL A 274 4.07 -38.31 -24.58
CA VAL A 274 3.71 -38.09 -25.99
C VAL A 274 2.45 -38.93 -26.28
N LYS A 275 1.27 -38.33 -26.14
CA LYS A 275 0.01 -38.88 -26.68
C LYS A 275 -0.03 -38.57 -28.17
N THR A 276 0.63 -39.40 -28.98
CA THR A 276 0.57 -39.25 -30.44
C THR A 276 -0.22 -40.37 -31.07
N ASP A 277 -1.18 -39.99 -31.92
CA ASP A 277 -1.86 -40.91 -32.86
C ASP A 277 -0.95 -41.33 -34.04
N SER A 278 0.34 -40.94 -34.03
CA SER A 278 1.30 -41.19 -35.11
C SER A 278 2.31 -42.30 -34.75
N PRO A 279 2.51 -43.31 -35.61
CA PRO A 279 3.47 -44.40 -35.35
C PRO A 279 4.94 -44.03 -35.64
N VAL A 280 5.24 -42.80 -36.08
CA VAL A 280 6.59 -42.43 -36.53
C VAL A 280 7.52 -42.15 -35.34
N THR A 281 8.62 -42.90 -35.26
CA THR A 281 9.70 -42.71 -34.28
C THR A 281 11.03 -42.39 -34.96
N PHE A 282 11.65 -41.28 -34.58
CA PHE A 282 13.01 -40.89 -34.94
C PHE A 282 13.97 -41.26 -33.81
N LYS A 283 15.24 -41.51 -34.13
CA LYS A 283 16.28 -41.81 -33.14
C LYS A 283 17.39 -40.77 -33.19
N ALA A 284 17.63 -40.07 -32.08
CA ALA A 284 18.84 -39.27 -31.87
C ALA A 284 19.90 -40.14 -31.17
N VAL A 285 21.06 -40.34 -31.81
CA VAL A 285 22.13 -41.19 -31.27
C VAL A 285 23.14 -40.36 -30.48
N ALA A 286 23.52 -40.85 -29.29
CA ALA A 286 24.45 -40.17 -28.40
C ALA A 286 25.87 -40.12 -28.99
N ILE A 287 26.52 -38.96 -28.91
CA ILE A 287 27.92 -38.76 -29.28
C ILE A 287 28.74 -38.23 -28.11
N ARG A 288 30.00 -38.66 -28.03
CA ARG A 288 30.88 -38.42 -26.87
C ARG A 288 31.46 -37.01 -26.80
N LYS A 289 31.71 -36.37 -27.95
CA LYS A 289 32.27 -35.02 -28.06
C LYS A 289 31.59 -34.24 -29.18
N ASP A 290 31.50 -32.93 -29.00
CA ASP A 290 31.11 -32.02 -30.07
C ASP A 290 32.11 -32.13 -31.23
N PHE A 291 31.63 -31.95 -32.45
CA PHE A 291 32.45 -31.95 -33.67
C PHE A 291 32.25 -30.64 -34.43
N LYS A 292 33.18 -30.32 -35.34
CA LYS A 292 33.08 -29.11 -36.16
C LYS A 292 31.94 -29.23 -37.16
N LEU A 293 31.04 -28.25 -37.16
CA LEU A 293 30.03 -28.07 -38.19
C LEU A 293 30.65 -27.31 -39.36
N ASP A 294 30.50 -27.85 -40.56
CA ASP A 294 31.00 -27.31 -41.83
C ASP A 294 30.04 -27.59 -43.01
N GLY A 295 28.87 -28.16 -42.74
CA GLY A 295 27.87 -28.52 -43.74
C GLY A 295 28.12 -29.85 -44.43
N ASN A 296 29.12 -30.65 -44.02
CA ASN A 296 29.43 -31.95 -44.62
C ASN A 296 28.85 -33.13 -43.79
N LEU A 297 27.83 -33.79 -44.32
CA LEU A 297 27.18 -34.92 -43.65
C LEU A 297 27.84 -36.30 -43.90
N ASP A 298 28.92 -36.38 -44.69
CA ASP A 298 29.61 -37.65 -44.98
C ASP A 298 30.61 -38.09 -43.90
N LYS A 299 30.77 -37.28 -42.84
CA LYS A 299 31.62 -37.57 -41.68
C LYS A 299 31.22 -38.88 -40.99
N ALA A 300 32.21 -39.59 -40.46
CA ALA A 300 32.00 -40.85 -39.72
C ALA A 300 31.00 -40.73 -38.56
N VAL A 301 30.94 -39.57 -37.89
CA VAL A 301 30.01 -39.33 -36.77
C VAL A 301 28.54 -39.44 -37.20
N TRP A 302 28.18 -38.97 -38.40
CA TRP A 302 26.81 -39.04 -38.89
C TRP A 302 26.38 -40.45 -39.28
N LYS A 303 27.33 -41.31 -39.64
CA LYS A 303 27.07 -42.72 -39.99
C LYS A 303 26.52 -43.54 -38.81
N GLN A 304 26.68 -43.06 -37.57
CA GLN A 304 26.18 -43.68 -36.35
C GLN A 304 24.66 -43.56 -36.18
N ALA A 305 24.04 -42.51 -36.75
CA ALA A 305 22.59 -42.31 -36.67
C ALA A 305 21.86 -43.05 -37.80
N PRO A 306 20.70 -43.68 -37.54
CA PRO A 306 19.85 -44.22 -38.60
C PRO A 306 19.32 -43.09 -39.49
N VAL A 307 19.20 -43.36 -40.79
CA VAL A 307 18.56 -42.44 -41.73
C VAL A 307 17.06 -42.52 -41.55
N SER A 308 16.42 -41.39 -41.24
CA SER A 308 14.97 -41.25 -41.39
C SER A 308 14.68 -40.55 -42.72
N SER A 309 13.74 -41.07 -43.50
CA SER A 309 13.36 -40.55 -44.81
C SER A 309 11.86 -40.78 -45.06
N GLY A 310 11.35 -40.42 -46.25
CA GLY A 310 9.95 -40.69 -46.62
C GLY A 310 8.98 -39.58 -46.23
N LEU A 311 9.32 -38.32 -46.51
CA LEU A 311 8.40 -37.20 -46.35
C LEU A 311 7.17 -37.41 -47.25
N LEU A 312 5.98 -37.26 -46.67
CA LEU A 312 4.71 -37.41 -47.36
C LEU A 312 4.12 -36.03 -47.69
N PRO A 313 3.54 -35.82 -48.88
CA PRO A 313 2.98 -34.54 -49.28
C PRO A 313 1.75 -34.19 -48.44
N VAL A 314 1.53 -32.89 -48.23
CA VAL A 314 0.38 -32.38 -47.44
C VAL A 314 -0.97 -32.74 -48.09
N LYS A 315 -0.99 -32.88 -49.43
CA LYS A 315 -2.12 -33.39 -50.21
C LYS A 315 -1.63 -34.53 -51.10
N GLY A 316 -2.07 -35.77 -50.84
CA GLY A 316 -1.73 -36.92 -51.71
C GLY A 316 -1.97 -38.30 -51.06
N LYS A 317 -2.25 -39.31 -51.89
CA LYS A 317 -2.51 -40.72 -51.52
C LYS A 317 -1.23 -41.47 -51.07
N GLY A 318 -0.51 -40.97 -50.06
CA GLY A 318 0.59 -41.70 -49.41
C GLY A 318 1.87 -41.97 -50.23
N LYS A 319 2.04 -41.35 -51.41
CA LYS A 319 3.30 -41.41 -52.17
C LYS A 319 4.30 -40.40 -51.61
N ALA A 320 5.55 -40.82 -51.38
CA ALA A 320 6.63 -39.94 -50.92
C ALA A 320 6.89 -38.77 -51.90
N MET A 321 7.41 -37.65 -51.39
CA MET A 321 7.82 -36.52 -52.22
C MET A 321 8.85 -36.94 -53.28
N LYS A 322 8.83 -36.25 -54.44
CA LYS A 322 9.79 -36.49 -55.53
C LYS A 322 11.22 -36.11 -55.13
N ASN A 323 11.35 -34.98 -54.44
CA ASN A 323 12.63 -34.50 -53.92
C ASN A 323 12.95 -35.24 -52.62
N ARG A 324 13.82 -36.26 -52.70
CA ARG A 324 14.24 -37.09 -51.56
C ARG A 324 14.85 -36.20 -50.47
N THR A 325 14.48 -36.46 -49.22
CA THR A 325 15.05 -35.78 -48.05
C THR A 325 15.40 -36.82 -46.99
N GLU A 326 16.61 -36.72 -46.45
CA GLU A 326 17.15 -37.60 -45.40
C GLU A 326 17.48 -36.79 -44.17
N ILE A 327 17.09 -37.28 -42.99
CA ILE A 327 17.46 -36.68 -41.72
C ILE A 327 18.18 -37.69 -40.84
N ARG A 328 19.23 -37.21 -40.19
CA ARG A 328 19.99 -37.88 -39.15
C ARG A 328 20.00 -36.99 -37.92
N LEU A 329 19.83 -37.62 -36.76
CA LEU A 329 19.78 -36.91 -35.48
C LEU A 329 20.84 -37.49 -34.56
N LEU A 330 21.65 -36.61 -33.98
CA LEU A 330 22.65 -36.95 -32.96
C LEU A 330 22.43 -36.04 -31.76
N TYR A 331 22.96 -36.43 -30.60
CA TYR A 331 23.01 -35.51 -29.46
C TYR A 331 24.28 -35.70 -28.64
N SER A 332 24.84 -34.59 -28.17
CA SER A 332 25.94 -34.58 -27.20
C SER A 332 25.39 -34.20 -25.82
N PRO A 333 26.22 -34.13 -24.77
CA PRO A 333 25.77 -33.63 -23.48
C PRO A 333 25.18 -32.22 -23.48
N LYS A 334 25.47 -31.40 -24.50
CA LYS A 334 25.12 -29.97 -24.52
C LYS A 334 24.10 -29.60 -25.60
N ALA A 335 23.99 -30.38 -26.68
CA ALA A 335 23.21 -29.98 -27.84
C ALA A 335 22.59 -31.16 -28.59
N LEU A 336 21.47 -30.88 -29.26
CA LEU A 336 20.92 -31.69 -30.33
C LEU A 336 21.57 -31.28 -31.65
N TYR A 337 21.87 -32.26 -32.50
CA TYR A 337 22.41 -32.06 -33.83
C TYR A 337 21.43 -32.61 -34.86
N VAL A 338 21.08 -31.75 -35.82
CA VAL A 338 20.18 -32.07 -36.92
C VAL A 338 20.97 -32.02 -38.22
N GLY A 339 21.08 -33.17 -38.89
CA GLY A 339 21.71 -33.30 -40.19
C GLY A 339 20.67 -33.60 -41.24
N VAL A 340 20.51 -32.76 -42.27
CA VAL A 340 19.54 -32.98 -43.34
C VAL A 340 20.20 -32.93 -44.72
N LYS A 341 19.97 -33.95 -45.55
CA LYS A 341 20.29 -33.94 -46.99
C LYS A 341 19.01 -33.73 -47.78
N CYS A 342 18.99 -32.73 -48.66
CA CYS A 342 17.85 -32.38 -49.49
C CYS A 342 18.23 -32.47 -50.97
N PHE A 343 17.84 -33.56 -51.61
CA PHE A 343 18.11 -33.82 -53.02
C PHE A 343 17.09 -33.08 -53.90
N GLN A 344 17.57 -32.36 -54.91
CA GLN A 344 16.74 -31.69 -55.90
C GLN A 344 17.57 -31.26 -57.11
N ASP A 345 16.88 -30.86 -58.18
CA ASP A 345 17.49 -30.12 -59.28
C ASP A 345 18.00 -28.76 -58.79
N MET A 346 19.33 -28.63 -58.66
CA MET A 346 19.98 -27.46 -58.09
C MET A 346 19.86 -26.22 -58.98
N SER A 347 19.56 -26.39 -60.28
CA SER A 347 19.26 -25.26 -61.19
C SER A 347 17.94 -24.55 -60.82
N LYS A 348 17.08 -25.21 -60.04
CA LYS A 348 15.78 -24.69 -59.57
C LYS A 348 15.78 -24.29 -58.10
N LEU A 349 16.94 -24.30 -57.44
CA LEU A 349 17.07 -23.94 -56.03
C LEU A 349 16.71 -22.46 -55.81
N THR A 350 15.68 -22.22 -55.00
CA THR A 350 15.36 -20.87 -54.52
C THR A 350 16.03 -20.60 -53.18
N ALA A 351 16.99 -19.68 -53.13
CA ALA A 351 17.67 -19.31 -51.89
C ALA A 351 18.13 -17.85 -51.94
N GLN A 352 17.26 -16.92 -51.51
CA GLN A 352 17.45 -15.47 -51.58
C GLN A 352 17.73 -14.83 -50.22
N TYR A 353 17.28 -15.42 -49.11
CA TYR A 353 17.40 -14.82 -47.78
C TYR A 353 18.70 -15.30 -47.12
N ASP A 354 19.74 -14.46 -47.12
CA ASP A 354 21.10 -14.81 -46.68
C ASP A 354 21.39 -14.48 -45.21
N GLN A 355 20.51 -13.74 -44.53
CA GLN A 355 20.63 -13.40 -43.11
C GLN A 355 19.61 -14.13 -42.23
N ASP A 356 20.01 -14.41 -40.99
CA ASP A 356 19.12 -14.95 -39.96
C ASP A 356 17.94 -14.01 -39.69
N GLU A 357 16.82 -14.56 -39.23
CA GLU A 357 15.57 -13.83 -38.88
C GLU A 357 14.86 -13.10 -40.04
N LEU A 358 15.32 -13.25 -41.28
CA LEU A 358 14.56 -12.86 -42.48
C LEU A 358 13.42 -13.85 -42.77
N ALA A 359 12.68 -13.62 -43.85
CA ALA A 359 11.56 -14.46 -44.27
C ALA A 359 12.02 -15.78 -44.95
N VAL A 360 12.90 -16.55 -44.29
CA VAL A 360 13.54 -17.77 -44.79
C VAL A 360 12.53 -18.81 -45.31
N TRP A 361 11.30 -18.83 -44.78
CA TRP A 361 10.21 -19.69 -45.24
C TRP A 361 9.76 -19.46 -46.70
N ASN A 362 10.17 -18.34 -47.32
CA ASN A 362 9.94 -18.02 -48.73
C ASN A 362 10.99 -18.66 -49.67
N ASP A 363 12.08 -19.21 -49.16
CA ASP A 363 13.06 -20.00 -49.92
C ASP A 363 12.74 -21.50 -49.92
N ASP A 364 13.53 -22.27 -50.66
CA ASP A 364 13.66 -23.70 -50.43
C ASP A 364 14.23 -23.95 -49.03
N ASN A 365 13.37 -24.40 -48.10
CA ASN A 365 13.73 -24.57 -46.70
C ASN A 365 13.31 -25.92 -46.11
N ILE A 366 13.95 -26.28 -45.00
CA ILE A 366 13.45 -27.26 -44.04
C ILE A 366 12.86 -26.54 -42.83
N ASP A 367 11.94 -27.20 -42.14
CA ASP A 367 11.29 -26.65 -40.96
C ASP A 367 11.18 -27.73 -39.88
N CYS A 368 11.94 -27.57 -38.80
CA CYS A 368 12.04 -28.50 -37.69
C CYS A 368 11.18 -28.02 -36.51
N PHE A 369 10.20 -28.82 -36.11
CA PHE A 369 9.33 -28.55 -34.98
C PHE A 369 9.67 -29.46 -33.80
N PHE A 370 9.82 -28.88 -32.61
CA PHE A 370 10.10 -29.59 -31.36
C PHE A 370 9.04 -29.30 -30.30
N ASP A 371 8.29 -30.32 -29.88
CA ASP A 371 7.38 -30.25 -28.72
C ASP A 371 8.04 -30.94 -27.52
N ILE A 372 8.61 -30.13 -26.64
CA ILE A 372 9.36 -30.61 -25.46
C ILE A 372 8.43 -31.25 -24.42
N ALA A 373 7.16 -30.83 -24.36
CA ALA A 373 6.20 -31.35 -23.38
C ALA A 373 5.42 -32.57 -23.89
N GLY A 374 5.40 -32.79 -25.22
CA GLY A 374 4.68 -33.87 -25.91
C GLY A 374 3.16 -33.83 -25.75
N LYS A 375 2.61 -32.65 -25.41
CA LYS A 375 1.18 -32.44 -25.16
C LYS A 375 0.49 -31.65 -26.26
N GLY A 376 1.20 -31.27 -27.34
CA GLY A 376 0.67 -30.45 -28.43
C GLY A 376 0.30 -29.01 -28.02
N ALA A 377 0.69 -28.57 -26.82
CA ALA A 377 0.31 -27.26 -26.27
C ALA A 377 1.24 -26.12 -26.75
N GLY A 378 2.49 -26.42 -27.12
CA GLY A 378 3.47 -25.46 -27.63
C GLY A 378 4.65 -26.14 -28.35
N PHE A 379 5.43 -25.37 -29.13
CA PHE A 379 6.56 -25.88 -29.90
C PHE A 379 7.66 -24.84 -30.15
N TYR A 380 8.88 -25.34 -30.38
CA TYR A 380 9.99 -24.59 -30.95
C TYR A 380 10.10 -24.92 -32.44
N GLN A 381 10.38 -23.91 -33.26
CA GLN A 381 10.45 -24.02 -34.71
C GLN A 381 11.78 -23.48 -35.21
N PHE A 382 12.43 -24.20 -36.11
CA PHE A 382 13.66 -23.79 -36.78
C PHE A 382 13.51 -23.99 -38.28
N CYS A 383 13.38 -22.87 -39.00
CA CYS A 383 13.29 -22.86 -40.46
C CYS A 383 14.66 -22.48 -41.04
N VAL A 384 15.20 -23.33 -41.92
CA VAL A 384 16.56 -23.19 -42.47
C VAL A 384 16.54 -23.37 -43.99
N ASN A 385 17.13 -22.44 -44.74
CA ASN A 385 17.29 -22.56 -46.20
C ASN A 385 18.66 -23.12 -46.62
N ALA A 386 18.87 -23.24 -47.93
CA ALA A 386 20.12 -23.74 -48.52
C ALA A 386 21.32 -22.78 -48.43
N LEU A 387 21.18 -21.60 -47.80
CA LEU A 387 22.31 -20.73 -47.42
C LEU A 387 22.75 -20.97 -45.97
N GLY A 388 21.94 -21.69 -45.18
CA GLY A 388 22.15 -21.89 -43.75
C GLY A 388 21.53 -20.77 -42.89
N SER A 389 20.91 -19.78 -43.52
CA SER A 389 20.16 -18.72 -42.87
C SER A 389 18.97 -19.34 -42.15
N THR A 390 18.77 -18.94 -40.89
CA THR A 390 17.82 -19.56 -39.97
C THR A 390 16.85 -18.53 -39.41
N THR A 391 15.56 -18.87 -39.37
CA THR A 391 14.57 -18.20 -38.52
C THR A 391 14.14 -19.15 -37.41
N ASP A 392 14.19 -18.71 -36.16
CA ASP A 392 13.65 -19.49 -35.04
C ASP A 392 12.44 -18.84 -34.36
N LEU A 393 11.47 -19.67 -33.97
CA LEU A 393 10.21 -19.21 -33.36
C LEU A 393 9.83 -20.08 -32.17
N LYS A 394 9.15 -19.47 -31.21
CA LYS A 394 8.44 -20.17 -30.13
C LYS A 394 6.95 -19.90 -30.24
N ASP A 395 6.16 -20.95 -30.41
CA ASP A 395 4.70 -20.88 -30.59
C ASP A 395 4.27 -19.93 -31.72
N GLY A 396 5.08 -19.83 -32.78
CA GLY A 396 4.87 -18.94 -33.92
C GLY A 396 5.26 -17.47 -33.71
N LYS A 397 5.90 -17.12 -32.58
CA LYS A 397 6.36 -15.75 -32.28
C LYS A 397 7.81 -15.55 -32.69
N LYS A 398 8.06 -14.57 -33.56
CA LYS A 398 9.37 -14.20 -34.17
C LYS A 398 10.41 -13.53 -33.24
N LYS A 399 10.26 -13.61 -31.91
CA LYS A 399 11.19 -12.98 -30.93
C LYS A 399 11.99 -14.00 -30.13
N TYR A 400 11.86 -15.27 -30.48
CA TYR A 400 12.65 -16.32 -29.88
C TYR A 400 13.99 -16.33 -30.62
N LEU A 401 15.08 -16.04 -29.91
CA LEU A 401 16.44 -16.04 -30.44
C LEU A 401 17.20 -17.15 -29.71
N ALA A 402 17.35 -18.29 -30.35
CA ALA A 402 17.91 -19.51 -29.79
C ALA A 402 19.41 -19.31 -29.51
N LYS A 403 19.71 -18.98 -28.26
CA LYS A 403 21.07 -18.74 -27.77
C LYS A 403 22.00 -19.92 -28.09
N GLY A 404 23.10 -19.63 -28.79
CA GLY A 404 24.16 -20.59 -29.08
C GLY A 404 23.87 -21.59 -30.20
N ARG A 405 22.78 -21.41 -30.97
CA ARG A 405 22.54 -22.17 -32.21
C ARG A 405 23.68 -21.94 -33.20
N ILE A 406 24.10 -23.00 -33.90
CA ILE A 406 25.00 -22.91 -35.05
C ILE A 406 24.39 -23.68 -36.21
N THR A 407 24.28 -23.05 -37.37
CA THR A 407 23.81 -23.68 -38.61
C THR A 407 24.90 -23.55 -39.68
N LYS A 408 25.15 -24.62 -40.43
CA LYS A 408 26.03 -24.62 -41.61
C LYS A 408 25.36 -25.35 -42.76
N ALA A 409 25.47 -24.77 -43.94
CA ALA A 409 24.94 -25.33 -45.17
C ALA A 409 26.05 -25.61 -46.17
N ARG A 410 25.87 -26.63 -46.99
CA ARG A 410 26.71 -26.93 -48.15
C ARG A 410 25.84 -27.26 -49.34
N ARG A 411 26.20 -26.74 -50.51
CA ARG A 411 25.56 -27.09 -51.79
C ARG A 411 26.49 -27.99 -52.58
N LEU A 412 25.91 -28.97 -53.24
CA LEU A 412 26.55 -29.93 -54.13
C LEU A 412 25.75 -29.94 -55.44
N ASP A 413 26.23 -30.68 -56.44
CA ASP A 413 25.62 -30.68 -57.77
C ASP A 413 24.20 -31.26 -57.78
N ASP A 414 23.88 -32.19 -56.87
CA ASP A 414 22.62 -32.94 -56.82
C ASP A 414 21.76 -32.65 -55.58
N ARG A 415 22.28 -31.87 -54.62
CA ARG A 415 21.64 -31.64 -53.32
C ARG A 415 22.22 -30.46 -52.57
N TRP A 416 21.56 -30.11 -51.47
CA TRP A 416 22.14 -29.29 -50.41
C TRP A 416 22.00 -29.99 -49.06
N GLU A 417 22.94 -29.70 -48.17
CA GLU A 417 23.09 -30.33 -46.86
C GLU A 417 23.09 -29.28 -45.76
N ILE A 418 22.49 -29.62 -44.62
CA ILE A 418 22.49 -28.79 -43.41
C ILE A 418 23.05 -29.58 -42.24
N GLU A 419 23.94 -28.94 -41.48
CA GLU A 419 24.27 -29.30 -40.11
C GLU A 419 23.77 -28.18 -39.19
N MET A 420 22.92 -28.51 -38.23
CA MET A 420 22.42 -27.57 -37.23
C MET A 420 22.67 -28.11 -35.82
N LYS A 421 23.36 -27.34 -35.00
CA LYS A 421 23.56 -27.56 -33.57
C LYS A 421 22.61 -26.66 -32.79
N ILE A 422 21.76 -27.26 -31.96
CA ILE A 422 20.84 -26.54 -31.08
C ILE A 422 21.16 -26.91 -29.63
N PRO A 423 21.70 -25.98 -28.82
CA PRO A 423 21.91 -26.21 -27.39
C PRO A 423 20.60 -26.53 -26.67
N PHE A 424 20.63 -27.44 -25.70
CA PHE A 424 19.41 -27.77 -24.93
C PHE A 424 18.86 -26.60 -24.11
N GLU A 425 19.74 -25.68 -23.69
CA GLU A 425 19.38 -24.41 -23.07
C GLU A 425 18.43 -23.59 -23.95
N ALA A 426 18.59 -23.64 -25.29
CA ALA A 426 17.69 -22.93 -26.19
C ALA A 426 16.25 -23.42 -26.00
N PHE A 427 16.04 -24.73 -25.90
CA PHE A 427 14.71 -25.33 -25.66
C PHE A 427 14.17 -25.11 -24.24
N ASN A 428 14.94 -24.49 -23.35
CA ASN A 428 14.71 -24.53 -21.90
C ASN A 428 14.53 -25.99 -21.41
N MET A 429 15.30 -26.90 -22.02
CA MET A 429 15.25 -28.33 -21.74
C MET A 429 16.56 -28.75 -21.07
N MET A 430 16.47 -29.66 -20.11
CA MET A 430 17.66 -30.31 -19.56
C MET A 430 18.28 -31.26 -20.61
N ARG A 431 19.55 -31.62 -20.44
CA ARG A 431 20.20 -32.65 -21.26
C ARG A 431 19.31 -33.91 -21.29
N PRO A 432 18.94 -34.41 -22.47
CA PRO A 432 18.26 -35.68 -22.62
C PRO A 432 19.24 -36.83 -22.47
N PHE A 433 18.72 -37.95 -22.00
CA PHE A 433 19.45 -39.19 -21.77
C PHE A 433 18.87 -40.29 -22.65
N SER A 434 19.62 -41.38 -22.86
CA SER A 434 19.11 -42.54 -23.59
C SER A 434 17.80 -43.03 -22.95
N GLY A 435 16.74 -43.17 -23.76
CA GLY A 435 15.38 -43.49 -23.34
C GLY A 435 14.45 -42.29 -23.17
N ASP A 436 14.98 -41.06 -23.04
CA ASP A 436 14.14 -39.85 -23.10
C ASP A 436 13.54 -39.72 -24.50
N TYR A 437 12.42 -39.01 -24.60
CA TYR A 437 11.84 -38.67 -25.89
C TYR A 437 11.12 -37.33 -25.87
N ILE A 438 11.10 -36.66 -27.02
CA ILE A 438 10.37 -35.41 -27.26
C ILE A 438 9.51 -35.54 -28.52
N GLY A 439 8.60 -34.60 -28.72
CA GLY A 439 7.89 -34.48 -29.98
C GLY A 439 8.77 -33.87 -31.06
N PHE A 440 8.81 -34.47 -32.25
CA PHE A 440 9.55 -33.95 -33.40
C PHE A 440 8.76 -34.06 -34.71
N ARG A 441 8.90 -33.06 -35.58
CA ARG A 441 8.45 -33.12 -36.98
C ARG A 441 9.43 -32.38 -37.87
N LEU A 442 9.69 -32.95 -39.04
CA LEU A 442 10.41 -32.29 -40.13
C LEU A 442 9.43 -31.95 -41.26
N CYS A 443 9.49 -30.73 -41.79
CA CYS A 443 8.84 -30.33 -43.03
C CYS A 443 9.87 -29.88 -44.06
N ARG A 444 9.54 -30.01 -45.34
CA ARG A 444 10.33 -29.53 -46.48
C ARG A 444 9.43 -28.71 -47.40
N SER A 445 9.89 -27.53 -47.80
CA SER A 445 9.29 -26.71 -48.85
C SER A 445 10.26 -26.58 -50.01
N VAL A 446 9.77 -26.83 -51.23
CA VAL A 446 10.46 -26.57 -52.50
C VAL A 446 9.60 -25.59 -53.30
N LYS A 447 10.19 -24.56 -53.87
CA LYS A 447 9.49 -23.46 -54.53
C LYS A 447 9.33 -23.65 -56.03
N ASN A 448 10.29 -24.28 -56.69
CA ASN A 448 10.29 -24.45 -58.13
C ASN A 448 10.55 -25.90 -58.61
N PRO A 449 9.53 -26.63 -59.11
CA PRO A 449 8.11 -26.32 -58.96
C PRO A 449 7.68 -26.43 -57.49
N HIS A 450 6.58 -25.79 -57.12
CA HIS A 450 6.10 -25.80 -55.74
C HIS A 450 5.77 -27.23 -55.27
N ASP A 451 6.57 -27.77 -54.35
CA ASP A 451 6.42 -29.10 -53.75
C ASP A 451 6.66 -29.00 -52.24
N GLY A 452 6.10 -29.91 -51.45
CA GLY A 452 6.29 -29.86 -50.01
C GLY A 452 5.56 -30.94 -49.23
N GLY A 453 6.15 -31.31 -48.11
CA GLY A 453 5.73 -32.47 -47.34
C GLY A 453 6.39 -32.52 -45.98
N SER A 454 5.95 -33.47 -45.16
CA SER A 454 6.40 -33.60 -43.78
C SER A 454 6.46 -35.05 -43.32
N ILE A 455 7.20 -35.27 -42.24
CA ILE A 455 7.24 -36.52 -41.50
C ILE A 455 7.14 -36.21 -39.99
N PRO A 456 6.06 -36.62 -39.29
CA PRO A 456 4.85 -37.26 -39.82
C PRO A 456 4.05 -36.38 -40.81
N GLN A 457 3.19 -37.01 -41.64
CA GLN A 457 2.38 -36.31 -42.65
C GLN A 457 1.41 -35.30 -42.04
N LEU A 458 1.42 -34.06 -42.55
CA LEU A 458 0.41 -33.06 -42.26
C LEU A 458 -0.88 -33.38 -43.04
N LYS A 459 -2.03 -33.41 -42.34
CA LYS A 459 -3.34 -33.70 -42.96
C LYS A 459 -4.01 -32.48 -43.63
N GLN A 460 -3.51 -31.25 -43.40
CA GLN A 460 -4.05 -29.99 -43.94
C GLN A 460 -2.92 -28.97 -44.16
N THR A 461 -3.18 -27.93 -44.95
CA THR A 461 -2.21 -26.87 -45.30
C THR A 461 -1.84 -25.96 -44.12
N GLY A 462 -0.55 -25.65 -44.00
CA GLY A 462 0.03 -24.73 -43.00
C GLY A 462 0.89 -25.43 -41.95
N ASN A 463 2.20 -25.09 -41.89
CA ASN A 463 3.18 -25.80 -41.06
C ASN A 463 3.00 -25.55 -39.54
N ASN A 464 2.34 -24.47 -39.12
CA ASN A 464 2.23 -24.10 -37.69
C ASN A 464 1.14 -24.87 -36.91
N ARG A 465 0.62 -25.99 -37.42
CA ARG A 465 -0.44 -26.77 -36.76
C ARG A 465 0.11 -27.78 -35.75
N ARG A 466 -0.52 -27.80 -34.57
CA ARG A 466 -0.06 -28.41 -33.31
C ARG A 466 -0.39 -29.90 -33.13
N ILE A 467 -1.05 -30.55 -34.09
CA ILE A 467 -1.77 -31.84 -33.89
C ILE A 467 -1.07 -33.03 -34.59
N CYS A 468 0.04 -32.82 -35.31
CA CYS A 468 0.76 -33.90 -36.02
C CYS A 468 2.25 -33.85 -35.70
N ILE A 469 2.67 -34.60 -34.68
CA ILE A 469 4.06 -34.67 -34.18
C ILE A 469 4.42 -36.15 -33.98
N GLY A 470 5.66 -36.54 -34.32
CA GLY A 470 6.20 -37.89 -34.12
C GLY A 470 7.06 -37.96 -32.86
N LYS A 471 7.50 -39.16 -32.48
CA LYS A 471 8.37 -39.38 -31.31
C LYS A 471 9.84 -39.25 -31.73
N LEU A 472 10.62 -38.39 -31.10
CA LEU A 472 12.10 -38.40 -31.18
C LEU A 472 12.65 -39.04 -29.91
N GLU A 473 13.18 -40.26 -30.05
CA GLU A 473 13.80 -41.04 -28.97
C GLU A 473 15.31 -40.79 -28.92
N PHE A 474 15.83 -40.50 -27.75
CA PHE A 474 17.28 -40.40 -27.50
C PHE A 474 17.83 -41.80 -27.20
N THR A 475 18.93 -42.18 -27.83
CA THR A 475 19.49 -43.55 -27.77
C THR A 475 20.98 -43.54 -27.49
N SER A 476 21.51 -44.56 -26.80
CA SER A 476 22.95 -44.71 -26.58
C SER A 476 23.71 -44.92 -27.89
N GLY A 477 24.98 -44.51 -27.92
CA GLY A 477 25.87 -44.78 -29.05
C GLY A 477 26.16 -46.27 -29.18
N SER A 478 26.34 -46.77 -30.40
CA SER A 478 26.74 -48.16 -30.66
C SER A 478 28.21 -48.37 -30.27
N SER A 479 28.48 -48.91 -29.08
CA SER A 479 29.73 -49.61 -28.78
C SER A 479 29.51 -51.12 -28.89
N ASP A 480 30.57 -51.88 -29.17
CA ASP A 480 30.57 -53.37 -29.17
C ASP A 480 30.26 -54.00 -27.79
N SER A 481 30.03 -53.16 -26.77
CA SER A 481 29.75 -53.51 -25.37
C SER A 481 28.48 -52.80 -24.89
N ALA A 482 27.37 -52.96 -25.60
CA ALA A 482 26.09 -52.40 -25.20
C ALA A 482 25.56 -53.12 -23.93
N VAL A 483 25.75 -52.50 -22.76
CA VAL A 483 25.21 -53.00 -21.49
C VAL A 483 23.84 -52.39 -21.27
N LYS A 484 22.79 -53.22 -21.25
CA LYS A 484 21.43 -52.75 -20.94
C LYS A 484 21.23 -52.71 -19.44
N LEU A 485 20.91 -51.53 -18.89
CA LEU A 485 20.58 -51.36 -17.49
C LEU A 485 19.06 -51.38 -17.32
N SER A 486 18.58 -52.03 -16.27
CA SER A 486 17.17 -52.01 -15.87
C SER A 486 17.05 -52.10 -14.35
N SER A 487 15.96 -51.60 -13.79
CA SER A 487 15.64 -51.74 -12.36
C SER A 487 14.14 -51.99 -12.18
N GLY A 488 13.78 -52.74 -11.15
CA GLY A 488 12.38 -52.84 -10.69
C GLY A 488 11.89 -51.56 -10.01
N THR A 489 12.82 -50.70 -9.60
CA THR A 489 12.53 -49.39 -9.01
C THR A 489 12.54 -48.35 -10.12
N ALA A 490 11.42 -47.65 -10.34
CA ALA A 490 11.30 -46.60 -11.35
C ALA A 490 11.46 -45.18 -10.76
N ALA A 491 11.38 -45.04 -9.43
CA ALA A 491 11.40 -43.76 -8.75
C ALA A 491 12.23 -43.78 -7.47
N PHE A 492 12.73 -42.62 -7.05
CA PHE A 492 13.47 -42.46 -5.79
C PHE A 492 12.78 -41.45 -4.87
N LEU A 493 12.97 -41.61 -3.56
CA LEU A 493 12.49 -40.70 -2.53
C LEU A 493 13.66 -40.06 -1.76
N PRO A 494 13.45 -38.96 -1.03
CA PRO A 494 14.46 -38.44 -0.11
C PRO A 494 14.82 -39.49 0.95
N GLY A 495 16.11 -39.60 1.32
CA GLY A 495 16.61 -40.63 2.23
C GLY A 495 17.55 -41.62 1.54
N MET A 496 17.72 -42.82 2.11
CA MET A 496 18.56 -43.87 1.57
C MET A 496 17.74 -44.81 0.67
N ASN A 497 17.97 -44.75 -0.64
CA ASN A 497 17.25 -45.59 -1.60
C ASN A 497 18.01 -46.89 -1.84
N THR A 498 17.31 -48.02 -1.78
CA THR A 498 17.86 -49.31 -2.20
C THR A 498 17.41 -49.58 -3.63
N VAL A 499 18.35 -49.57 -4.58
CA VAL A 499 18.08 -49.76 -6.00
C VAL A 499 18.79 -51.01 -6.49
N THR A 500 18.02 -52.03 -6.87
CA THR A 500 18.55 -53.21 -7.54
C THR A 500 18.64 -52.93 -9.03
N VAL A 501 19.87 -52.85 -9.56
CA VAL A 501 20.15 -52.61 -10.97
C VAL A 501 20.59 -53.93 -11.61
N LYS A 502 19.85 -54.37 -12.63
CA LYS A 502 20.22 -55.47 -13.51
C LYS A 502 20.99 -54.92 -14.69
N LEU A 503 22.20 -55.44 -14.90
CA LEU A 503 23.09 -55.13 -16.00
C LEU A 503 23.14 -56.34 -16.92
N ASP A 504 22.68 -56.21 -18.15
CA ASP A 504 22.64 -57.26 -19.16
C ASP A 504 23.64 -56.93 -20.28
N ASN A 505 24.75 -57.69 -20.34
CA ASN A 505 25.77 -57.51 -21.36
C ASN A 505 25.41 -58.32 -22.61
N GLN A 506 24.79 -57.65 -23.58
CA GLN A 506 24.39 -58.26 -24.86
C GLN A 506 25.51 -58.20 -25.91
N GLY A 507 26.70 -57.72 -25.53
CA GLY A 507 27.88 -57.61 -26.39
C GLY A 507 28.61 -58.93 -26.61
N LYS A 508 29.47 -58.96 -27.63
CA LYS A 508 30.30 -60.13 -27.99
C LYS A 508 31.53 -60.30 -27.09
N THR A 509 31.86 -59.30 -26.28
CA THR A 509 33.01 -59.27 -25.35
C THR A 509 32.54 -58.99 -23.92
N GLY A 510 33.34 -59.37 -22.92
CA GLY A 510 33.07 -59.03 -21.52
C GLY A 510 33.11 -57.52 -21.27
N PHE A 511 32.26 -57.02 -20.38
CA PHE A 511 32.27 -55.64 -19.90
C PHE A 511 33.07 -55.53 -18.61
N LYS A 512 34.09 -54.69 -18.58
CA LYS A 512 34.87 -54.38 -17.38
C LYS A 512 34.91 -52.86 -17.18
N GLY A 513 34.29 -52.39 -16.12
CA GLY A 513 34.11 -50.96 -15.89
C GLY A 513 33.56 -50.65 -14.52
N LYS A 514 32.73 -49.62 -14.44
CA LYS A 514 32.09 -49.15 -13.22
C LYS A 514 30.64 -48.73 -13.43
N LEU A 515 29.85 -48.82 -12.37
CA LEU A 515 28.58 -48.14 -12.20
C LEU A 515 28.80 -46.80 -11.51
N LEU A 516 28.53 -45.72 -12.23
CA LEU A 516 28.55 -44.36 -11.71
C LEU A 516 27.12 -43.91 -11.43
N VAL A 517 26.82 -43.57 -10.18
CA VAL A 517 25.54 -42.97 -9.77
C VAL A 517 25.74 -41.47 -9.57
N GLN A 518 24.95 -40.66 -10.25
CA GLN A 518 25.01 -39.21 -10.17
C GLN A 518 23.62 -38.63 -9.91
N ALA A 519 23.53 -37.63 -9.04
CA ALA A 519 22.34 -36.82 -8.87
C ALA A 519 22.39 -35.61 -9.81
N GLN A 520 21.35 -35.44 -10.61
CA GLN A 520 21.17 -34.24 -11.42
C GLN A 520 20.22 -33.27 -10.71
N ASN A 521 20.63 -32.04 -10.49
CA ASN A 521 19.71 -30.99 -10.04
C ASN A 521 18.97 -30.35 -11.24
N ARG A 522 17.98 -29.48 -10.96
CA ARG A 522 17.21 -28.81 -12.02
C ARG A 522 17.99 -27.81 -12.89
N SER A 523 19.18 -27.37 -12.48
CA SER A 523 20.08 -26.57 -13.34
C SER A 523 20.92 -27.44 -14.28
N GLY A 524 20.75 -28.77 -14.23
CA GLY A 524 21.47 -29.72 -15.08
C GLY A 524 22.85 -30.12 -14.54
N GLN A 525 23.25 -29.59 -13.39
CA GLN A 525 24.51 -29.96 -12.74
C GLN A 525 24.41 -31.39 -12.20
N LEU A 526 25.44 -32.18 -12.50
CA LEU A 526 25.59 -33.56 -12.04
C LEU A 526 26.57 -33.62 -10.88
N ASN A 527 26.14 -34.20 -9.77
CA ASN A 527 26.98 -34.50 -8.61
C ASN A 527 27.10 -36.01 -8.47
N GLN A 528 28.34 -36.52 -8.45
CA GLN A 528 28.58 -37.94 -8.23
C GLN A 528 28.18 -38.34 -6.80
N LEU A 529 27.45 -39.45 -6.69
CA LEU A 529 27.02 -40.04 -5.41
C LEU A 529 27.77 -41.33 -5.10
N LEU A 530 27.88 -42.25 -6.07
CA LEU A 530 28.53 -43.55 -5.91
C LEU A 530 29.39 -43.89 -7.13
N ASP A 531 30.44 -44.67 -6.92
CA ASP A 531 31.29 -45.28 -7.94
C ASP A 531 31.57 -46.72 -7.53
N ILE A 532 31.11 -47.69 -8.34
CA ILE A 532 31.15 -49.11 -7.98
C ILE A 532 31.75 -49.91 -9.14
N PRO A 533 32.87 -50.61 -8.95
CA PRO A 533 33.45 -51.44 -9.99
C PRO A 533 32.54 -52.62 -10.34
N VAL A 534 32.45 -52.97 -11.63
CA VAL A 534 31.64 -54.09 -12.11
C VAL A 534 32.31 -54.78 -13.30
N GLU A 535 32.23 -56.10 -13.31
CA GLU A 535 32.71 -56.96 -14.38
C GLU A 535 31.60 -57.96 -14.76
N ILE A 536 31.29 -58.05 -16.05
CA ILE A 536 30.20 -58.86 -16.60
C ILE A 536 30.73 -59.66 -17.79
N PRO A 537 30.69 -61.00 -17.78
CA PRO A 537 31.04 -61.80 -18.95
C PRO A 537 30.17 -61.48 -20.19
N ALA A 538 30.63 -61.86 -21.38
CA ALA A 538 29.86 -61.71 -22.62
C ALA A 538 28.57 -62.55 -22.55
N GLY A 539 27.42 -61.97 -22.95
CA GLY A 539 26.13 -62.65 -22.93
C GLY A 539 25.53 -62.95 -21.55
N ALA A 540 26.14 -62.45 -20.47
CA ALA A 540 25.69 -62.66 -19.09
C ALA A 540 24.96 -61.43 -18.53
N ALA A 541 24.14 -61.65 -17.50
CA ALA A 541 23.50 -60.59 -16.74
C ALA A 541 23.87 -60.69 -15.24
N VAL A 542 24.15 -59.54 -14.62
CA VAL A 542 24.41 -59.45 -13.17
C VAL A 542 23.48 -58.44 -12.52
N SER A 543 23.10 -58.67 -11.26
CA SER A 543 22.35 -57.73 -10.44
C SER A 543 23.25 -57.12 -9.37
N LYS A 544 23.16 -55.81 -9.18
CA LYS A 544 23.86 -55.08 -8.11
C LYS A 544 22.85 -54.28 -7.30
N GLU A 545 22.92 -54.41 -6.00
CA GLU A 545 22.16 -53.57 -5.08
C GLU A 545 22.96 -52.30 -4.75
N LEU A 546 22.34 -51.14 -4.96
CA LEU A 546 22.94 -49.83 -4.74
C LEU A 546 22.22 -49.13 -3.58
N LYS A 547 22.97 -48.65 -2.59
CA LYS A 547 22.45 -47.78 -1.51
C LYS A 547 22.71 -46.32 -1.87
N VAL A 548 21.71 -45.65 -2.43
CA VAL A 548 21.85 -44.30 -3.01
C VAL A 548 21.29 -43.25 -2.03
N PRO A 549 22.15 -42.40 -1.41
CA PRO A 549 21.70 -41.35 -0.51
C PRO A 549 21.17 -40.14 -1.27
N VAL A 550 19.94 -39.74 -0.98
CA VAL A 550 19.25 -38.57 -1.55
C VAL A 550 19.01 -37.55 -0.43
N LYS A 551 19.98 -36.65 -0.24
CA LYS A 551 19.94 -35.59 0.79
C LYS A 551 19.29 -34.29 0.30
N ASP A 552 19.37 -34.02 -1.00
CA ASP A 552 18.85 -32.79 -1.61
C ASP A 552 17.53 -33.09 -2.34
N THR A 553 16.43 -32.53 -1.86
CA THR A 553 15.10 -32.67 -2.48
C THR A 553 14.97 -31.92 -3.81
N ARG A 554 15.99 -31.15 -4.22
CA ARG A 554 16.03 -30.48 -5.53
C ARG A 554 16.59 -31.36 -6.64
N ILE A 555 16.93 -32.61 -6.34
CA ILE A 555 17.38 -33.58 -7.33
C ILE A 555 16.22 -33.87 -8.30
N ALA A 556 16.47 -33.62 -9.57
CA ALA A 556 15.51 -33.77 -10.66
C ALA A 556 15.50 -35.20 -11.22
N LYS A 557 16.65 -35.88 -11.22
CA LYS A 557 16.85 -37.25 -11.70
C LYS A 557 18.06 -37.89 -11.00
N LEU A 558 18.02 -39.19 -10.76
CA LEU A 558 19.24 -39.98 -10.52
C LEU A 558 19.66 -40.66 -11.82
N VAL A 559 20.93 -40.52 -12.16
CA VAL A 559 21.54 -41.07 -13.38
C VAL A 559 22.48 -42.19 -12.96
N ILE A 560 22.17 -43.40 -13.38
CA ILE A 560 23.01 -44.59 -13.15
C ILE A 560 23.59 -44.97 -14.50
N SER A 561 24.91 -44.86 -14.66
CA SER A 561 25.60 -45.16 -15.91
C SER A 561 26.64 -46.26 -15.73
N ALA A 562 26.68 -47.23 -16.64
CA ALA A 562 27.78 -48.16 -16.78
C ALA A 562 28.84 -47.51 -17.67
N GLN A 563 30.06 -47.36 -17.17
CA GLN A 563 31.17 -46.71 -17.87
C GLN A 563 32.40 -47.62 -17.90
N ASP A 564 33.06 -47.72 -19.05
CA ASP A 564 34.35 -48.37 -19.22
C ASP A 564 35.43 -47.38 -19.70
N ALA A 565 36.62 -47.88 -20.05
CA ALA A 565 37.72 -47.07 -20.58
C ALA A 565 37.37 -46.37 -21.92
N SER A 566 36.36 -46.86 -22.64
CA SER A 566 35.86 -46.23 -23.86
C SER A 566 34.85 -45.10 -23.51
N GLY A 567 34.00 -45.27 -22.50
CA GLY A 567 33.04 -44.27 -22.04
C GLY A 567 31.73 -44.89 -21.54
N GLU A 568 30.62 -44.15 -21.64
CA GLU A 568 29.28 -44.66 -21.27
C GLU A 568 28.85 -45.80 -22.20
N ALA A 569 28.61 -46.98 -21.60
CA ALA A 569 28.22 -48.23 -22.25
C ALA A 569 26.74 -48.58 -22.02
N GLY A 570 26.10 -47.93 -21.04
CA GLY A 570 24.70 -48.11 -20.71
C GLY A 570 24.24 -47.13 -19.63
N MET A 571 22.93 -46.87 -19.55
CA MET A 571 22.37 -45.93 -18.58
C MET A 571 20.95 -46.30 -18.16
N LEU A 572 20.62 -45.96 -16.91
CA LEU A 572 19.31 -46.04 -16.28
C LEU A 572 19.03 -44.71 -15.56
N LEU A 573 17.80 -44.22 -15.68
CA LEU A 573 17.34 -43.02 -15.00
C LEU A 573 16.28 -43.40 -13.97
N LEU A 574 16.37 -42.82 -12.78
CA LEU A 574 15.28 -42.83 -11.80
C LEU A 574 14.73 -41.41 -11.67
N LEU A 575 13.40 -41.31 -11.73
CA LEU A 575 12.70 -40.04 -11.55
C LEU A 575 12.31 -39.86 -10.07
N PRO A 576 12.14 -38.63 -9.58
CA PRO A 576 11.68 -38.41 -8.22
C PRO A 576 10.25 -38.94 -8.08
N GLY A 577 10.03 -39.78 -7.07
CA GLY A 577 8.70 -40.25 -6.66
C GLY A 577 7.97 -39.27 -5.74
N PHE A 578 8.40 -38.01 -5.71
CA PHE A 578 7.89 -37.00 -4.80
C PHE A 578 7.60 -35.69 -5.53
N ALA A 579 6.64 -34.93 -4.99
CA ALA A 579 6.32 -33.60 -5.49
C ALA A 579 7.46 -32.63 -5.18
N TYR A 580 7.97 -31.96 -6.21
CA TYR A 580 9.01 -30.95 -6.05
C TYR A 580 8.41 -29.62 -5.59
N ALA A 581 8.99 -29.04 -4.55
CA ALA A 581 8.78 -27.65 -4.18
C ALA A 581 10.07 -26.85 -4.39
N ASP A 582 9.94 -25.69 -5.02
CA ASP A 582 10.94 -24.64 -4.94
C ASP A 582 10.45 -23.62 -3.89
N PRO A 583 11.30 -23.15 -2.96
CA PRO A 583 12.62 -23.68 -2.69
C PRO A 583 12.47 -25.06 -2.03
N GLY A 584 13.53 -25.87 -2.01
CA GLY A 584 13.50 -27.10 -1.21
C GLY A 584 13.28 -26.81 0.29
N PRO A 585 12.85 -27.79 1.09
CA PRO A 585 12.48 -27.60 2.50
C PRO A 585 13.54 -26.90 3.35
N GLU A 586 14.81 -27.25 3.18
CA GLU A 586 15.93 -26.64 3.92
C GLU A 586 16.10 -25.14 3.62
N LYS A 587 16.02 -24.76 2.34
CA LYS A 587 16.10 -23.34 1.94
C LYS A 587 14.86 -22.58 2.39
N MET A 588 13.67 -23.19 2.27
CA MET A 588 12.43 -22.59 2.78
C MET A 588 12.50 -22.38 4.30
N LEU A 589 13.08 -23.33 5.05
CA LEU A 589 13.22 -23.22 6.50
C LEU A 589 14.09 -22.03 6.88
N ARG A 590 15.23 -21.84 6.21
CA ARG A 590 16.08 -20.65 6.38
C ARG A 590 15.33 -19.35 6.09
N GLU A 591 14.56 -19.31 5.01
CA GLU A 591 13.75 -18.13 4.65
C GLU A 591 12.69 -17.83 5.71
N VAL A 592 11.96 -18.84 6.18
CA VAL A 592 10.94 -18.71 7.24
C VAL A 592 11.57 -18.22 8.55
N THR A 593 12.70 -18.79 8.96
CA THR A 593 13.42 -18.36 10.16
C THR A 593 13.90 -16.92 10.04
N ALA A 594 14.45 -16.52 8.88
CA ALA A 594 14.87 -15.14 8.63
C ALA A 594 13.69 -14.16 8.69
N LEU A 595 12.54 -14.53 8.10
CA LEU A 595 11.32 -13.74 8.16
C LEU A 595 10.82 -13.59 9.60
N ARG A 596 10.73 -14.70 10.35
CA ARG A 596 10.36 -14.68 11.77
C ARG A 596 11.25 -13.75 12.59
N ASN A 597 12.57 -13.85 12.40
CA ASN A 597 13.54 -12.99 13.10
C ASN A 597 13.39 -11.52 12.73
N SER A 598 13.12 -11.21 11.45
CA SER A 598 12.91 -9.82 11.01
C SER A 598 11.65 -9.19 11.61
N MET A 599 10.69 -10.00 12.03
CA MET A 599 9.41 -9.57 12.59
C MET A 599 9.39 -9.62 14.12
N SER A 600 10.50 -9.92 14.80
CA SER A 600 10.54 -10.21 16.25
C SER A 600 9.87 -9.14 17.13
N ALA A 601 10.02 -7.86 16.79
CA ALA A 601 9.37 -6.74 17.49
C ALA A 601 7.83 -6.80 17.46
N LEU A 602 7.24 -7.58 16.55
CA LEU A 602 5.80 -7.76 16.38
C LEU A 602 5.28 -9.03 17.03
N ALA A 603 6.13 -9.84 17.68
CA ALA A 603 5.73 -11.13 18.25
C ALA A 603 4.62 -10.98 19.30
N GLU A 604 4.63 -9.88 20.06
CA GLU A 604 3.61 -9.57 21.07
C GLU A 604 2.41 -8.78 20.51
N ALA A 605 2.42 -8.45 19.22
CA ALA A 605 1.38 -7.61 18.64
C ALA A 605 0.05 -8.36 18.58
N GLU A 606 -0.99 -7.78 19.20
CA GLU A 606 -2.29 -8.45 19.32
C GLU A 606 -3.14 -8.44 18.04
N HIS A 607 -2.69 -7.68 17.04
CA HIS A 607 -3.47 -7.50 15.82
C HIS A 607 -3.60 -8.84 15.05
N PRO A 608 -4.81 -9.22 14.59
CA PRO A 608 -5.04 -10.50 13.93
C PRO A 608 -4.10 -10.77 12.76
N VAL A 609 -3.72 -9.73 12.00
CA VAL A 609 -2.77 -9.86 10.88
C VAL A 609 -1.39 -10.36 11.34
N TYR A 610 -0.87 -9.83 12.45
CA TYR A 610 0.43 -10.24 12.97
C TYR A 610 0.35 -11.60 13.66
N ARG A 611 -0.68 -11.82 14.50
CA ARG A 611 -0.92 -13.14 15.12
C ARG A 611 -1.01 -14.23 14.07
N ASN A 612 -1.79 -14.02 13.01
CA ASN A 612 -1.92 -14.96 11.90
C ASN A 612 -0.60 -15.14 11.15
N ALA A 613 0.20 -14.09 10.99
CA ALA A 613 1.52 -14.20 10.38
C ALA A 613 2.44 -15.13 11.18
N PHE A 614 2.51 -14.98 12.50
CA PHE A 614 3.30 -15.85 13.37
C PHE A 614 2.77 -17.29 13.40
N VAL A 615 1.45 -17.48 13.50
CA VAL A 615 0.83 -18.82 13.42
C VAL A 615 1.21 -19.53 12.11
N ASN A 616 1.19 -18.82 10.99
CA ASN A 616 1.56 -19.39 9.69
C ASN A 616 3.07 -19.68 9.57
N LEU A 617 3.92 -18.80 10.11
CA LEU A 617 5.37 -19.02 10.21
C LEU A 617 5.68 -20.26 11.05
N ASP A 618 5.05 -20.39 12.22
CA ASP A 618 5.24 -21.53 13.12
C ASP A 618 4.73 -22.84 12.51
N ALA A 619 3.57 -22.80 11.84
CA ALA A 619 3.02 -23.97 11.15
C ALA A 619 3.95 -24.48 10.04
N VAL A 620 4.45 -23.59 9.17
CA VAL A 620 5.38 -24.00 8.10
C VAL A 620 6.74 -24.40 8.67
N GLN A 621 7.26 -23.69 9.67
CA GLN A 621 8.53 -24.02 10.33
C GLN A 621 8.48 -25.41 10.96
N GLY A 622 7.39 -25.73 11.67
CA GLY A 622 7.17 -27.04 12.27
C GLY A 622 7.16 -28.16 11.22
N LYS A 623 6.43 -27.96 10.11
CA LYS A 623 6.39 -28.93 8.99
C LYS A 623 7.76 -29.15 8.34
N LEU A 624 8.52 -28.08 8.14
CA LEU A 624 9.85 -28.15 7.54
C LEU A 624 10.88 -28.81 8.47
N THR A 625 10.79 -28.52 9.78
CA THR A 625 11.63 -29.13 10.81
C THR A 625 11.37 -30.63 10.91
N ALA A 626 10.09 -31.03 10.95
CA ALA A 626 9.69 -32.44 10.96
C ALA A 626 10.17 -33.19 9.72
N PHE A 627 10.06 -32.57 8.53
CA PHE A 627 10.57 -33.17 7.29
C PHE A 627 12.09 -33.38 7.34
N ASN A 628 12.86 -32.39 7.79
CA ASN A 628 14.32 -32.50 7.88
C ASN A 628 14.76 -33.54 8.92
N ALA A 629 14.05 -33.66 10.04
CA ALA A 629 14.30 -34.69 11.04
C ALA A 629 14.03 -36.09 10.46
N ALA A 630 12.88 -36.29 9.80
CA ALA A 630 12.54 -37.55 9.13
C ALA A 630 13.55 -37.91 8.04
N LEU A 631 14.07 -36.93 7.29
CA LEU A 631 15.12 -37.14 6.30
C LEU A 631 16.44 -37.61 6.94
N ALA A 632 16.85 -36.96 8.04
CA ALA A 632 18.06 -37.36 8.77
C ALA A 632 17.95 -38.78 9.34
N GLU A 633 16.79 -39.11 9.94
CA GLU A 633 16.49 -40.44 10.45
C GLU A 633 16.47 -41.50 9.33
N ALA A 634 15.80 -41.21 8.21
CA ALA A 634 15.76 -42.10 7.06
C ALA A 634 17.17 -42.41 6.51
N LEU A 635 18.04 -41.39 6.44
CA LEU A 635 19.43 -41.58 6.04
C LEU A 635 20.22 -42.43 7.02
N ALA A 636 20.00 -42.27 8.33
CA ALA A 636 20.69 -43.04 9.38
C ALA A 636 20.23 -44.51 9.42
N ASN A 637 18.94 -44.75 9.26
CA ASN A 637 18.33 -46.09 9.36
C ASN A 637 18.34 -46.86 8.03
N GLY A 638 18.86 -46.26 6.95
CA GLY A 638 18.90 -46.91 5.64
C GLY A 638 17.54 -47.02 4.95
N THR A 639 16.60 -46.12 5.26
CA THR A 639 15.23 -46.07 4.73
C THR A 639 14.97 -44.77 3.94
N THR A 640 13.77 -44.61 3.37
CA THR A 640 13.33 -43.38 2.69
C THR A 640 12.25 -42.66 3.47
N VAL A 641 12.19 -41.33 3.31
CA VAL A 641 11.05 -40.52 3.75
C VAL A 641 9.80 -40.96 2.99
N SER A 642 8.65 -41.04 3.67
CA SER A 642 7.40 -41.47 3.02
C SER A 642 6.96 -40.50 1.92
N GLU A 643 6.34 -41.03 0.86
CA GLU A 643 5.79 -40.24 -0.24
C GLU A 643 4.77 -39.22 0.26
N GLU A 644 3.94 -39.60 1.23
CA GLU A 644 2.93 -38.72 1.82
C GLU A 644 3.54 -37.53 2.54
N LEU A 645 4.62 -37.74 3.31
CA LEU A 645 5.31 -36.64 3.97
C LEU A 645 5.97 -35.71 2.93
N CYS A 646 6.53 -36.26 1.86
CA CYS A 646 7.08 -35.45 0.78
C CYS A 646 6.00 -34.62 0.07
N ARG A 647 4.85 -35.24 -0.23
CA ARG A 647 3.70 -34.61 -0.90
C ARG A 647 3.12 -33.48 -0.06
N THR A 648 2.88 -33.73 1.21
CA THR A 648 2.31 -32.75 2.14
C THR A 648 3.28 -31.60 2.39
N THR A 649 4.58 -31.87 2.62
CA THR A 649 5.59 -30.80 2.76
C THR A 649 5.67 -29.93 1.51
N ALA A 650 5.64 -30.52 0.31
CA ALA A 650 5.64 -29.76 -0.94
C ALA A 650 4.40 -28.87 -1.08
N ALA A 651 3.22 -29.38 -0.70
CA ALA A 651 1.99 -28.60 -0.69
C ALA A 651 2.05 -27.42 0.30
N HIS A 652 2.65 -27.65 1.48
CA HIS A 652 2.84 -26.62 2.48
C HIS A 652 3.78 -25.50 2.00
N ILE A 653 4.89 -25.85 1.34
CA ILE A 653 5.83 -24.86 0.79
C ILE A 653 5.14 -24.00 -0.29
N ALA A 654 4.43 -24.63 -1.23
CA ALA A 654 3.76 -23.92 -2.32
C ALA A 654 2.61 -23.04 -1.82
N GLY A 655 1.78 -23.57 -0.91
CA GLY A 655 0.71 -22.81 -0.25
C GLY A 655 1.24 -21.61 0.53
N PHE A 656 2.30 -21.82 1.34
CA PHE A 656 2.92 -20.74 2.10
C PHE A 656 3.58 -19.70 1.19
N ARG A 657 4.23 -20.08 0.08
CA ARG A 657 4.77 -19.12 -0.90
C ARG A 657 3.69 -18.19 -1.46
N LYS A 658 2.54 -18.75 -1.84
CA LYS A 658 1.41 -17.96 -2.34
C LYS A 658 0.86 -17.01 -1.28
N TYR A 659 0.77 -17.47 -0.04
CA TYR A 659 0.42 -16.63 1.11
C TYR A 659 1.45 -15.53 1.36
N LEU A 660 2.73 -15.87 1.31
CA LEU A 660 3.87 -14.97 1.49
C LEU A 660 3.85 -13.84 0.45
N ASP A 661 3.70 -14.16 -0.82
CA ASP A 661 3.67 -13.18 -1.91
C ASP A 661 2.48 -12.20 -1.78
N ARG A 662 1.33 -12.71 -1.33
CA ARG A 662 0.15 -11.87 -1.06
C ARG A 662 0.34 -10.97 0.16
N ASN A 663 1.18 -11.35 1.12
CA ASN A 663 1.29 -10.70 2.42
C ASN A 663 2.69 -10.13 2.70
N ARG A 664 3.57 -9.97 1.70
CA ARG A 664 4.90 -9.32 1.88
C ARG A 664 4.80 -7.97 2.57
N TYR A 665 3.79 -7.22 2.18
CA TYR A 665 3.44 -5.93 2.73
C TYR A 665 1.91 -5.76 2.68
N LEU A 666 1.39 -5.06 3.66
CA LEU A 666 0.00 -4.67 3.81
C LEU A 666 -0.22 -3.37 3.06
N VAL A 667 -1.38 -3.25 2.41
CA VAL A 667 -1.78 -2.00 1.76
C VAL A 667 -3.25 -1.75 2.05
N TRP A 668 -3.58 -0.55 2.48
CA TRP A 668 -4.96 -0.09 2.64
C TRP A 668 -5.05 1.42 2.41
N GLN A 669 -6.23 1.91 2.05
CA GLN A 669 -6.49 3.33 1.92
C GLN A 669 -6.76 3.94 3.30
N THR A 670 -6.30 5.16 3.48
CA THR A 670 -6.53 5.96 4.68
C THR A 670 -6.89 7.40 4.30
N SER A 671 -7.36 8.20 5.25
CA SER A 671 -7.64 9.62 4.99
C SER A 671 -6.32 10.38 4.77
N PRO A 672 -6.19 11.18 3.69
CA PRO A 672 -5.07 12.11 3.55
C PRO A 672 -5.05 13.18 4.66
N TRP A 673 -6.19 13.44 5.30
CA TRP A 673 -6.42 14.57 6.20
C TRP A 673 -6.19 14.24 7.68
N GLU A 674 -6.01 12.97 8.03
CA GLU A 674 -5.72 12.55 9.40
C GLU A 674 -4.22 12.71 9.73
N VAL A 675 -3.90 12.73 11.03
CA VAL A 675 -2.53 12.53 11.51
C VAL A 675 -2.28 11.02 11.57
N GLY A 676 -1.32 10.54 10.79
CA GLY A 676 -0.97 9.12 10.78
C GLY A 676 -0.11 8.68 11.97
N SER A 677 0.17 7.37 12.03
CA SER A 677 1.17 6.79 12.94
C SER A 677 2.17 5.92 12.16
N PRO A 678 3.47 5.92 12.55
CA PRO A 678 4.47 5.02 11.95
C PRO A 678 4.18 3.56 12.26
N ASP A 679 3.34 3.28 13.26
CA ASP A 679 2.90 1.93 13.66
C ASP A 679 1.43 1.69 13.28
N ALA A 680 0.91 2.46 12.30
CA ALA A 680 -0.47 2.35 11.86
C ALA A 680 -0.80 0.91 11.41
N LEU A 681 -1.95 0.44 11.87
CA LEU A 681 -2.46 -0.90 11.59
C LEU A 681 -3.69 -0.80 10.69
N PRO A 682 -3.90 -1.79 9.81
CA PRO A 682 -5.16 -1.89 9.11
C PRO A 682 -6.31 -2.20 10.10
N SER A 683 -7.56 -2.07 9.68
CA SER A 683 -8.69 -2.41 10.55
C SER A 683 -8.64 -3.88 10.99
N ARG A 684 -9.20 -4.22 12.16
CA ARG A 684 -9.26 -5.62 12.62
C ARG A 684 -10.01 -6.55 11.67
N GLN A 685 -10.92 -6.00 10.86
CA GLN A 685 -11.65 -6.72 9.81
C GLN A 685 -10.94 -6.70 8.46
N TRP A 686 -9.72 -6.16 8.39
CA TRP A 686 -8.96 -6.10 7.16
C TRP A 686 -8.68 -7.51 6.66
N LYS A 687 -8.91 -7.69 5.36
CA LYS A 687 -8.57 -8.91 4.64
C LYS A 687 -7.71 -8.54 3.46
N ALA A 688 -6.67 -9.34 3.21
CA ALA A 688 -5.76 -9.16 2.09
C ALA A 688 -6.47 -9.28 0.72
N ASP A 689 -7.66 -9.89 0.66
CA ASP A 689 -8.48 -10.08 -0.54
C ASP A 689 -9.52 -8.96 -0.75
N ARG A 690 -9.63 -7.98 0.14
CA ARG A 690 -10.50 -6.81 -0.06
C ARG A 690 -10.03 -6.09 -1.32
N LYS A 691 -10.93 -5.89 -2.29
CA LYS A 691 -10.66 -5.12 -3.51
C LYS A 691 -10.29 -3.68 -3.13
N LEU A 692 -9.00 -3.43 -2.97
CA LEU A 692 -8.45 -2.08 -2.94
C LEU A 692 -8.47 -1.56 -4.37
N GLU A 693 -9.25 -0.52 -4.60
CA GLU A 693 -9.35 0.19 -5.87
C GLU A 693 -9.25 1.68 -5.57
N LEU A 694 -8.47 2.40 -6.37
CA LEU A 694 -8.39 3.86 -6.27
C LEU A 694 -9.44 4.44 -7.21
N ASP A 695 -10.28 5.34 -6.70
CA ASP A 695 -11.31 6.02 -7.48
C ASP A 695 -11.02 7.52 -7.46
N PHE A 696 -10.91 8.12 -8.64
CA PHE A 696 -10.75 9.56 -8.82
C PHE A 696 -11.94 10.08 -9.63
N ARG A 697 -12.64 11.11 -9.13
CA ARG A 697 -13.81 11.69 -9.77
C ARG A 697 -13.79 13.21 -9.71
N GLN A 698 -13.19 13.80 -10.72
CA GLN A 698 -12.85 15.21 -10.72
C GLN A 698 -13.12 15.90 -12.05
N ALA A 699 -13.20 17.22 -12.03
CA ALA A 699 -13.28 18.06 -13.21
C ALA A 699 -11.94 18.08 -13.95
N SER A 700 -11.91 18.64 -15.15
CA SER A 700 -10.63 18.98 -15.78
C SER A 700 -9.98 20.17 -15.06
N ASN A 701 -8.65 20.22 -15.04
CA ASN A 701 -7.85 21.22 -14.30
C ASN A 701 -8.06 21.15 -12.77
N GLU A 702 -8.11 19.94 -12.23
CA GLU A 702 -8.26 19.63 -10.80
C GLU A 702 -7.18 18.63 -10.37
N ARG A 703 -6.84 18.63 -9.08
CA ARG A 703 -6.07 17.55 -8.46
C ARG A 703 -6.84 16.90 -7.33
N GLU A 704 -6.92 15.58 -7.37
CA GLU A 704 -7.54 14.76 -6.34
C GLU A 704 -6.51 13.77 -5.80
N ALA A 705 -6.51 13.60 -4.47
CA ALA A 705 -5.52 12.80 -3.77
C ALA A 705 -6.16 11.61 -3.05
N VAL A 706 -5.53 10.45 -3.16
CA VAL A 706 -5.79 9.31 -2.29
C VAL A 706 -4.52 8.97 -1.51
N CYS A 707 -4.67 8.64 -0.23
CA CYS A 707 -3.55 8.22 0.61
C CYS A 707 -3.64 6.72 0.89
N LEU A 708 -2.55 6.02 0.63
CA LEU A 708 -2.36 4.61 0.96
C LEU A 708 -1.39 4.49 2.11
N ILE A 709 -1.68 3.57 3.04
CA ILE A 709 -0.65 3.05 3.94
C ILE A 709 -0.07 1.80 3.33
N VAL A 710 1.26 1.74 3.24
CA VAL A 710 2.03 0.55 2.88
C VAL A 710 2.85 0.16 4.10
N SER A 711 2.57 -0.99 4.70
CA SER A 711 3.28 -1.48 5.90
C SER A 711 3.94 -2.83 5.64
N GLY A 712 5.18 -3.00 6.07
CA GLY A 712 5.90 -4.26 5.88
C GLY A 712 5.34 -5.37 6.77
N LEU A 713 5.25 -6.60 6.25
CA LEU A 713 4.96 -7.79 7.05
C LEU A 713 6.06 -8.83 6.81
N PHE A 714 5.98 -9.59 5.72
CA PHE A 714 7.02 -10.53 5.32
C PHE A 714 8.09 -9.92 4.38
N CYS A 715 8.50 -8.69 4.66
CA CYS A 715 9.41 -7.91 3.81
C CYS A 715 10.90 -8.12 4.12
N GLY A 716 11.25 -9.04 5.02
CA GLY A 716 12.60 -9.12 5.57
C GLY A 716 12.90 -7.88 6.41
N THR A 717 14.18 -7.51 6.55
CA THR A 717 14.58 -6.30 7.29
C THR A 717 14.10 -5.02 6.61
N ARG A 718 14.10 -5.00 5.28
CA ARG A 718 13.74 -3.84 4.46
C ARG A 718 13.35 -4.29 3.05
N LEU A 719 12.25 -3.76 2.52
CA LEU A 719 11.85 -3.96 1.13
C LEU A 719 11.62 -2.62 0.44
N ALA A 720 12.36 -2.40 -0.65
CA ALA A 720 12.16 -1.26 -1.53
C ALA A 720 11.12 -1.59 -2.60
N LEU A 721 10.10 -0.75 -2.72
CA LEU A 721 9.05 -0.83 -3.71
C LEU A 721 9.07 0.43 -4.59
N ARG A 722 8.80 0.27 -5.88
CA ARG A 722 8.53 1.37 -6.79
C ARG A 722 7.03 1.46 -7.05
N VAL A 723 6.46 2.64 -6.84
CA VAL A 723 5.07 2.95 -7.15
C VAL A 723 4.98 3.42 -8.60
N VAL A 724 4.31 2.65 -9.46
CA VAL A 724 4.32 2.87 -10.90
C VAL A 724 2.90 2.99 -11.43
N PRO A 725 2.33 4.21 -11.51
CA PRO A 725 1.12 4.48 -12.28
C PRO A 725 1.29 4.03 -13.73
N GLN A 726 0.25 3.45 -14.33
CA GLN A 726 0.29 3.01 -15.72
C GLN A 726 -0.42 4.01 -16.63
N SER A 727 0.19 4.29 -17.78
CA SER A 727 -0.49 4.99 -18.87
C SER A 727 -1.53 4.09 -19.51
N VAL A 728 -2.66 4.66 -19.93
CA VAL A 728 -3.69 3.92 -20.63
C VAL A 728 -4.22 4.70 -21.83
N ARG A 729 -4.42 4.00 -22.94
CA ARG A 729 -5.10 4.51 -24.13
C ARG A 729 -6.41 3.74 -24.32
N GLN A 730 -7.53 4.44 -24.35
CA GLN A 730 -8.86 3.86 -24.59
C GLN A 730 -9.48 4.56 -25.81
N GLY A 731 -9.39 3.91 -26.97
CA GLY A 731 -9.78 4.54 -28.24
C GLY A 731 -8.92 5.76 -28.56
N LYS A 732 -9.55 6.94 -28.66
CA LYS A 732 -8.89 8.24 -28.94
C LYS A 732 -8.46 9.01 -27.68
N THR A 733 -8.80 8.52 -26.49
CA THR A 733 -8.45 9.18 -25.23
C THR A 733 -7.23 8.50 -24.59
N PHE A 734 -6.46 9.26 -23.82
CA PHE A 734 -5.18 8.84 -23.25
C PHE A 734 -4.98 9.50 -21.87
N ILE A 735 -4.54 8.70 -20.90
CA ILE A 735 -4.00 9.17 -19.63
C ILE A 735 -2.52 8.78 -19.58
N SER A 736 -1.65 9.77 -19.34
CA SER A 736 -0.21 9.53 -19.12
C SER A 736 0.04 9.09 -17.68
N CYS A 737 1.15 8.38 -17.44
CA CYS A 737 1.63 8.21 -16.08
C CYS A 737 2.04 9.54 -15.43
N ASP A 738 2.37 10.56 -16.23
CA ASP A 738 2.76 11.90 -15.75
C ASP A 738 1.58 12.69 -15.17
N ASN A 739 0.35 12.25 -15.43
CA ASN A 739 -0.84 12.78 -14.76
C ASN A 739 -0.95 12.30 -13.31
N PHE A 740 -0.13 11.33 -12.88
CA PHE A 740 -0.09 10.85 -11.51
C PHE A 740 1.16 11.36 -10.81
N GLU A 741 0.98 11.99 -9.66
CA GLU A 741 2.04 12.44 -8.79
C GLU A 741 2.09 11.52 -7.56
N VAL A 742 3.29 11.06 -7.18
CA VAL A 742 3.49 10.18 -6.02
C VAL A 742 4.30 10.91 -4.98
N TYR A 743 3.77 11.01 -3.77
CA TYR A 743 4.46 11.60 -2.62
C TYR A 743 4.52 10.60 -1.47
N THR A 744 5.61 10.65 -0.70
CA THR A 744 5.63 10.11 0.66
C THR A 744 5.29 11.22 1.63
N GLU A 745 4.51 10.85 2.64
CA GLU A 745 4.16 11.73 3.74
C GLU A 745 4.97 11.28 4.96
N GLU A 746 5.99 12.05 5.29
CA GLU A 746 6.95 11.68 6.33
C GLU A 746 6.39 11.91 7.73
N PHE A 747 6.80 11.04 8.66
CA PHE A 747 6.58 11.21 10.09
C PHE A 747 7.67 12.11 10.66
N VAL A 748 7.26 13.26 11.20
CA VAL A 748 8.16 14.27 11.76
C VAL A 748 7.89 14.40 13.25
N ASN A 749 8.96 14.52 14.05
CA ASN A 749 8.84 14.84 15.47
C ASN A 749 8.75 16.36 15.64
N ASP A 750 7.60 16.85 16.09
CA ASP A 750 7.33 18.24 16.43
C ASP A 750 7.22 18.38 17.95
N SER A 751 8.35 18.74 18.58
CA SER A 751 8.44 18.99 20.02
C SER A 751 7.94 17.83 20.90
N GLY A 752 8.18 16.58 20.48
CA GLY A 752 7.73 15.36 21.16
C GLY A 752 6.48 14.72 20.58
N ASP A 753 5.72 15.44 19.73
CA ASP A 753 4.55 14.90 19.04
C ASP A 753 4.94 14.40 17.64
N ILE A 754 4.51 13.21 17.25
CA ILE A 754 4.67 12.76 15.86
C ILE A 754 3.56 13.38 15.02
N ILE A 755 3.95 14.23 14.07
CA ILE A 755 3.07 14.79 13.05
C ILE A 755 3.34 14.15 11.69
N THR A 756 2.40 14.34 10.78
CA THR A 756 2.55 13.98 9.36
C THR A 756 2.19 15.19 8.53
N SER A 757 3.19 15.79 7.88
CA SER A 757 3.06 17.11 7.27
C SER A 757 3.74 17.22 5.91
N PRO A 758 5.06 16.94 5.77
CA PRO A 758 5.78 17.14 4.51
C PRO A 758 5.32 16.13 3.46
N LEU A 759 5.07 16.59 2.24
CA LEU A 759 4.79 15.76 1.07
C LEU A 759 6.01 15.76 0.16
N ILE A 760 6.80 14.70 0.22
CA ILE A 760 8.07 14.57 -0.49
C ILE A 760 7.85 13.77 -1.76
N ARG A 761 8.28 14.30 -2.91
CA ARG A 761 8.33 13.49 -4.14
C ARG A 761 9.46 12.48 -4.02
N ALA A 762 9.12 11.21 -3.90
CA ALA A 762 10.10 10.14 -3.90
C ALA A 762 10.83 10.11 -5.26
N GLY A 763 12.16 10.29 -5.26
CA GLY A 763 12.96 10.16 -6.47
C GLY A 763 12.72 8.80 -7.14
N GLY A 764 12.26 8.79 -8.39
CA GLY A 764 11.91 7.55 -9.10
C GLY A 764 10.71 6.77 -8.54
N ASN A 765 9.89 7.40 -7.69
CA ASN A 765 8.73 6.83 -6.99
C ASN A 765 9.07 5.63 -6.09
N TYR A 766 10.22 5.65 -5.42
CA TYR A 766 10.60 4.60 -4.48
C TYR A 766 10.07 4.84 -3.07
N ILE A 767 9.52 3.78 -2.46
CA ILE A 767 9.20 3.72 -1.04
C ILE A 767 9.93 2.54 -0.42
N THR A 768 10.20 2.64 0.88
CA THR A 768 10.81 1.56 1.64
C THR A 768 9.88 1.15 2.77
N VAL A 769 9.59 -0.14 2.90
CA VAL A 769 8.87 -0.67 4.06
C VAL A 769 9.76 -1.56 4.91
N ALA A 770 9.50 -1.55 6.21
CA ALA A 770 10.08 -2.45 7.21
C ALA A 770 8.94 -3.13 8.00
N PRO A 771 9.18 -4.27 8.65
CA PRO A 771 8.14 -4.99 9.38
C PRO A 771 7.44 -4.11 10.42
N GLY A 772 6.11 -4.01 10.30
CA GLY A 772 5.26 -3.25 11.22
C GLY A 772 5.31 -1.73 11.05
N LYS A 773 6.20 -1.21 10.20
CA LYS A 773 6.32 0.22 9.95
C LYS A 773 5.51 0.64 8.73
N ALA A 774 4.65 1.62 8.95
CA ALA A 774 3.80 2.23 7.95
C ALA A 774 4.57 3.30 7.16
N VAL A 775 4.34 3.34 5.85
CA VAL A 775 4.65 4.46 4.98
C VAL A 775 3.35 5.00 4.42
N ARG A 776 3.16 6.31 4.49
CA ARG A 776 2.01 6.99 3.91
C ARG A 776 2.35 7.48 2.51
N VAL A 777 1.61 7.01 1.52
CA VAL A 777 1.87 7.23 0.10
C VAL A 777 0.67 7.92 -0.52
N TRP A 778 0.86 9.17 -0.94
CA TRP A 778 -0.14 9.93 -1.65
C TRP A 778 0.00 9.66 -3.14
N ILE A 779 -1.12 9.28 -3.76
CA ILE A 779 -1.26 9.20 -5.21
C ILE A 779 -2.23 10.31 -5.58
N MET A 780 -1.71 11.34 -6.24
CA MET A 780 -2.52 12.46 -6.71
C MET A 780 -2.71 12.34 -8.22
N PHE A 781 -3.95 12.46 -8.69
CA PHE A 781 -4.26 12.50 -10.11
C PHE A 781 -4.53 13.94 -10.52
N ASN A 782 -3.74 14.46 -11.48
CA ASN A 782 -3.88 15.79 -12.07
C ASN A 782 -4.58 15.68 -13.43
N SER A 783 -5.82 16.13 -13.49
CA SER A 783 -6.67 16.02 -14.69
C SER A 783 -6.38 17.10 -15.74
N ARG A 784 -5.46 18.03 -15.50
CA ARG A 784 -5.16 19.10 -16.46
C ARG A 784 -4.72 18.51 -17.80
N GLY A 785 -5.40 18.91 -18.87
CA GLY A 785 -5.17 18.41 -20.23
C GLY A 785 -5.74 17.01 -20.54
N VAL A 786 -6.37 16.35 -19.56
CA VAL A 786 -7.06 15.07 -19.77
C VAL A 786 -8.46 15.34 -20.28
N LYS A 787 -8.87 14.61 -21.33
CA LYS A 787 -10.22 14.74 -21.90
C LYS A 787 -11.28 14.17 -20.94
N PRO A 788 -12.49 14.73 -20.90
CA PRO A 788 -13.61 14.13 -20.17
C PRO A 788 -13.86 12.67 -20.57
N GLY A 789 -14.23 11.83 -19.60
CA GLY A 789 -14.50 10.42 -19.84
C GLY A 789 -14.27 9.52 -18.61
N ASP A 790 -14.60 8.25 -18.79
CA ASP A 790 -14.35 7.18 -17.83
C ASP A 790 -13.12 6.39 -18.28
N TYR A 791 -12.17 6.18 -17.37
CA TYR A 791 -10.92 5.48 -17.65
C TYR A 791 -10.67 4.40 -16.61
N ARG A 792 -9.97 3.36 -17.03
CA ARG A 792 -9.47 2.29 -16.15
C ARG A 792 -7.99 2.10 -16.40
N THR A 793 -7.21 2.17 -15.34
CA THR A 793 -5.77 1.90 -15.34
C THR A 793 -5.40 1.16 -14.05
N GLU A 794 -4.12 1.09 -13.74
CA GLU A 794 -3.62 0.48 -12.51
C GLU A 794 -2.39 1.24 -11.99
N VAL A 795 -2.16 1.16 -10.68
CA VAL A 795 -0.90 1.51 -10.04
C VAL A 795 -0.20 0.22 -9.62
N LYS A 796 1.04 0.02 -10.07
CA LYS A 796 1.84 -1.15 -9.74
C LYS A 796 2.79 -0.86 -8.60
N LEU A 797 2.76 -1.69 -7.55
CA LEU A 797 3.81 -1.75 -6.52
C LEU A 797 4.82 -2.82 -6.93
N LYS A 798 5.96 -2.39 -7.48
CA LYS A 798 7.00 -3.27 -8.01
C LYS A 798 8.17 -3.36 -7.04
N PRO A 799 8.63 -4.56 -6.66
CA PRO A 799 9.91 -4.73 -5.97
C PRO A 799 11.04 -4.07 -6.77
N ALA A 800 11.85 -3.25 -6.09
CA ALA A 800 12.89 -2.46 -6.75
C ALA A 800 14.04 -3.29 -7.30
N TYR A 801 14.44 -4.34 -6.56
CA TYR A 801 15.68 -5.09 -6.80
C TYR A 801 15.48 -6.61 -6.80
N ASP A 802 14.35 -7.12 -6.31
CA ASP A 802 14.09 -8.55 -6.22
C ASP A 802 12.94 -8.96 -7.14
N SER A 803 13.29 -9.45 -8.33
CA SER A 803 12.31 -9.90 -9.33
C SER A 803 11.59 -11.20 -8.96
N SER A 804 11.99 -11.87 -7.88
CA SER A 804 11.29 -13.07 -7.40
C SER A 804 9.99 -12.73 -6.65
N ILE A 805 9.86 -11.50 -6.14
CA ILE A 805 8.65 -11.03 -5.47
C ILE A 805 7.63 -10.57 -6.52
N ALA A 806 6.38 -11.02 -6.37
CA ALA A 806 5.31 -10.67 -7.29
C ALA A 806 4.99 -9.16 -7.26
N VAL A 807 4.68 -8.61 -8.44
CA VAL A 807 4.17 -7.24 -8.57
C VAL A 807 2.71 -7.21 -8.13
N ARG A 808 2.36 -6.28 -7.24
CA ARG A 808 0.97 -6.02 -6.87
C ARG A 808 0.40 -4.92 -7.76
N SER A 809 -0.68 -5.22 -8.48
CA SER A 809 -1.46 -4.23 -9.23
C SER A 809 -2.65 -3.77 -8.40
N ILE A 810 -2.82 -2.46 -8.26
CA ILE A 810 -3.99 -1.82 -7.65
C ILE A 810 -4.81 -1.20 -8.78
N PRO A 811 -6.05 -1.67 -9.03
CA PRO A 811 -6.94 -1.06 -10.01
C PRO A 811 -7.19 0.42 -9.71
N VAL A 812 -7.27 1.21 -10.77
CA VAL A 812 -7.60 2.64 -10.69
C VAL A 812 -8.74 2.95 -11.66
N SER A 813 -9.82 3.49 -11.12
CA SER A 813 -10.92 4.08 -11.87
C SER A 813 -10.79 5.60 -11.86
N VAL A 814 -10.97 6.23 -13.02
CA VAL A 814 -10.90 7.69 -13.16
C VAL A 814 -12.12 8.17 -13.93
N LYS A 815 -12.86 9.10 -13.34
CA LYS A 815 -13.87 9.93 -13.98
C LYS A 815 -13.32 11.34 -14.13
N VAL A 816 -13.23 11.82 -15.38
CA VAL A 816 -13.08 13.25 -15.65
C VAL A 816 -14.44 13.79 -16.13
N TRP A 817 -15.04 14.69 -15.34
CA TRP A 817 -16.33 15.31 -15.67
C TRP A 817 -16.26 16.16 -16.94
N ASN A 818 -17.39 16.42 -17.60
CA ASN A 818 -17.50 17.21 -18.81
C ASN A 818 -17.50 18.72 -18.55
N PHE A 819 -16.66 19.20 -17.64
CA PHE A 819 -16.41 20.62 -17.41
C PHE A 819 -14.98 20.82 -16.89
N THR A 820 -14.49 22.05 -16.98
CA THR A 820 -13.13 22.44 -16.60
C THR A 820 -13.21 23.52 -15.52
N LEU A 821 -12.43 23.37 -14.45
CA LEU A 821 -12.25 24.43 -13.46
C LEU A 821 -11.42 25.57 -14.06
N PRO A 822 -11.68 26.84 -13.67
CA PRO A 822 -11.01 28.01 -14.25
C PRO A 822 -9.49 27.98 -14.09
N GLU A 823 -8.78 28.73 -14.93
CA GLU A 823 -7.34 28.95 -14.74
C GLU A 823 -7.09 29.81 -13.51
N THR A 824 -5.96 29.63 -12.81
CA THR A 824 -5.66 30.22 -11.47
C THR A 824 -6.01 31.72 -11.33
N HIS A 825 -5.76 32.52 -12.36
CA HIS A 825 -6.04 33.97 -12.37
C HIS A 825 -7.53 34.36 -12.47
N GLU A 826 -8.41 33.39 -12.76
CA GLU A 826 -9.86 33.54 -12.90
C GLU A 826 -10.63 32.97 -11.71
N TRP A 827 -9.93 32.57 -10.63
CA TRP A 827 -10.56 31.91 -9.49
C TRP A 827 -11.50 32.87 -8.76
N PRO A 828 -12.65 32.37 -8.27
CA PRO A 828 -13.69 33.21 -7.66
C PRO A 828 -13.27 33.85 -6.33
N LEU A 829 -12.19 33.36 -5.71
CA LEU A 829 -11.65 33.88 -4.47
C LEU A 829 -10.13 34.05 -4.60
N GLN A 830 -9.62 35.22 -4.22
CA GLN A 830 -8.18 35.46 -4.21
C GLN A 830 -7.53 34.81 -2.98
N SER A 831 -6.30 34.34 -3.11
CA SER A 831 -5.58 33.65 -2.05
C SER A 831 -4.16 34.15 -1.95
N PHE A 832 -3.69 34.33 -0.72
CA PHE A 832 -2.41 34.97 -0.44
C PHE A 832 -1.76 34.42 0.82
N MET A 833 -0.43 34.37 0.86
CA MET A 833 0.34 34.06 2.05
C MET A 833 1.54 34.97 2.20
N TRP A 834 1.85 35.33 3.44
CA TRP A 834 3.01 36.13 3.75
C TRP A 834 4.26 35.25 3.61
N GLY A 835 5.29 35.81 2.98
CA GLY A 835 6.58 35.14 2.76
C GLY A 835 7.53 35.30 3.94
N PRO A 836 8.48 34.36 4.14
CA PRO A 836 9.46 34.48 5.22
C PRO A 836 10.38 35.69 5.00
N ASN A 837 10.58 36.45 6.08
CA ASN A 837 11.27 37.74 6.07
C ASN A 837 12.80 37.70 5.90
N TYR A 838 13.46 36.56 6.17
CA TYR A 838 14.89 36.60 6.53
C TYR A 838 15.81 35.51 5.92
N PHE A 839 15.36 34.67 4.97
CA PHE A 839 16.10 33.46 4.56
C PHE A 839 16.31 33.32 3.05
N ASN A 840 17.27 32.48 2.63
CA ASN A 840 17.64 32.26 1.23
C ASN A 840 16.80 31.10 0.62
N ASN A 841 15.51 31.33 0.40
CA ASN A 841 14.59 30.41 -0.32
C ASN A 841 14.30 30.92 -1.72
N ASP A 842 14.18 29.99 -2.67
CA ASP A 842 13.85 30.29 -4.06
C ASP A 842 12.39 30.78 -4.19
N GLU A 843 12.22 32.10 -4.34
CA GLU A 843 10.90 32.72 -4.54
C GLU A 843 10.21 32.25 -5.83
N CYS A 844 10.96 31.87 -6.86
CA CYS A 844 10.40 31.41 -8.13
C CYS A 844 9.83 29.99 -8.01
N GLU A 845 10.53 29.08 -7.31
CA GLU A 845 10.00 27.75 -7.02
C GLU A 845 8.78 27.84 -6.08
N THR A 846 8.77 28.82 -5.17
CA THR A 846 7.61 29.10 -4.31
C THR A 846 6.41 29.57 -5.13
N LEU A 847 6.61 30.49 -6.07
CA LEU A 847 5.57 30.88 -7.02
C LEU A 847 5.04 29.69 -7.81
N ARG A 848 5.92 28.84 -8.36
CA ARG A 848 5.51 27.65 -9.12
C ARG A 848 4.71 26.68 -8.26
N LEU A 849 5.15 26.42 -7.03
CA LEU A 849 4.42 25.56 -6.10
C LEU A 849 3.02 26.12 -5.81
N PHE A 850 2.94 27.42 -5.49
CA PHE A 850 1.69 28.09 -5.17
C PHE A 850 0.74 28.14 -6.38
N HIS A 851 1.23 28.48 -7.56
CA HIS A 851 0.47 28.38 -8.80
C HIS A 851 -0.07 26.96 -9.02
N SER A 852 0.78 25.95 -8.78
CA SER A 852 0.38 24.56 -8.90
C SER A 852 -0.73 24.21 -7.90
N CYS A 853 -0.80 24.85 -6.74
CA CYS A 853 -1.86 24.66 -5.75
C CYS A 853 -2.98 25.71 -5.87
N HIS A 854 -3.12 26.37 -7.02
CA HIS A 854 -4.17 27.35 -7.32
C HIS A 854 -4.17 28.60 -6.41
N MET A 855 -3.05 28.89 -5.76
CA MET A 855 -2.86 30.16 -5.07
C MET A 855 -2.79 31.30 -6.09
N THR A 856 -3.49 32.41 -5.85
CA THR A 856 -3.57 33.49 -6.85
C THR A 856 -2.48 34.55 -6.69
N HIS A 857 -1.94 34.73 -5.48
CA HIS A 857 -0.89 35.69 -5.17
C HIS A 857 0.37 35.03 -4.63
N GLY A 858 1.52 35.45 -5.15
CA GLY A 858 2.83 35.25 -4.53
C GLY A 858 3.24 36.38 -3.59
N TRP A 859 4.37 36.18 -2.91
CA TRP A 859 5.00 37.21 -2.07
C TRP A 859 6.43 37.44 -2.54
N SER A 860 6.82 38.71 -2.67
CA SER A 860 8.19 39.08 -3.00
C SER A 860 8.84 39.88 -1.89
N ARG A 861 10.07 39.54 -1.49
CA ARG A 861 10.78 40.20 -0.39
C ARG A 861 11.12 41.65 -0.67
N GLY A 862 10.79 42.54 0.27
CA GLY A 862 11.12 43.96 0.18
C GLY A 862 12.64 44.25 0.09
N PHE A 863 13.46 43.43 0.75
CA PHE A 863 14.92 43.60 0.79
C PHE A 863 15.58 43.57 -0.61
N ASN A 864 15.03 42.78 -1.54
CA ASN A 864 15.53 42.69 -2.92
C ASN A 864 15.51 44.04 -3.64
N TYR A 865 14.64 44.96 -3.19
CA TYR A 865 14.41 46.25 -3.81
C TYR A 865 15.14 47.42 -3.12
N ILE A 866 15.66 47.22 -1.90
CA ILE A 866 16.47 48.23 -1.20
C ILE A 866 17.88 48.29 -1.80
N CYS A 867 18.50 47.11 -2.00
CA CYS A 867 19.86 46.99 -2.54
C CYS A 867 19.91 46.79 -4.06
N GLY A 868 18.75 46.60 -4.71
CA GLY A 868 18.60 46.38 -6.14
C GLY A 868 19.36 45.15 -6.66
N ILE A 869 19.03 44.02 -6.05
CA ILE A 869 19.68 42.72 -6.27
C ILE A 869 19.17 42.10 -7.58
N LYS A 870 20.09 41.75 -8.51
CA LYS A 870 19.77 41.15 -9.82
C LYS A 870 19.47 39.64 -9.72
N ASP A 871 20.12 38.92 -8.78
CA ASP A 871 19.99 37.47 -8.49
C ASP A 871 20.09 37.22 -6.95
N ASP A 872 19.43 36.18 -6.39
CA ASP A 872 19.28 35.84 -4.94
C ASP A 872 20.60 35.68 -4.11
N HIS A 873 21.74 36.04 -4.69
CA HIS A 873 23.05 36.03 -4.05
C HIS A 873 23.43 37.42 -3.53
N ARG A 874 23.74 37.48 -2.24
CA ARG A 874 23.97 38.72 -1.48
C ARG A 874 25.20 39.52 -1.98
N ARG A 875 25.06 40.85 -1.84
CA ARG A 875 26.05 41.94 -1.73
C ARG A 875 26.70 42.50 -3.00
N ALA A 876 26.32 43.73 -3.31
CA ALA A 876 27.28 44.82 -3.45
C ALA A 876 26.72 46.03 -2.67
N ASP A 877 27.37 46.45 -1.58
CA ASP A 877 27.18 47.74 -0.88
C ASP A 877 26.06 47.90 0.18
N TRP A 878 25.80 46.90 1.03
CA TRP A 878 25.06 47.11 2.29
C TRP A 878 26.03 47.49 3.44
N PRO A 879 25.80 48.59 4.21
CA PRO A 879 24.62 49.47 4.21
C PRO A 879 24.67 50.61 3.17
N LEU A 880 23.49 51.12 2.78
CA LEU A 880 23.35 52.32 1.93
C LEU A 880 23.93 53.58 2.61
N PRO A 881 24.42 54.57 1.85
CA PRO A 881 24.85 55.86 2.40
C PRO A 881 23.73 56.54 3.20
N LYS A 882 24.11 57.30 4.24
CA LYS A 882 23.17 58.02 5.11
C LYS A 882 22.25 58.93 4.27
N GLY A 883 20.94 58.77 4.42
CA GLY A 883 19.92 59.55 3.69
C GLY A 883 19.47 58.93 2.34
N VAL A 884 20.19 57.93 1.82
CA VAL A 884 19.81 57.21 0.60
C VAL A 884 18.94 56.01 0.97
N LYS A 885 17.71 55.96 0.45
CA LYS A 885 16.76 54.87 0.74
C LYS A 885 16.81 53.71 -0.25
N PHE A 886 17.26 53.96 -1.49
CA PHE A 886 17.45 52.98 -2.56
C PHE A 886 18.31 53.59 -3.68
N ARG A 887 18.77 52.79 -4.65
CA ARG A 887 19.48 53.27 -5.85
C ARG A 887 18.62 53.07 -7.10
N GLU A 888 18.27 54.15 -7.82
CA GLU A 888 17.34 54.10 -8.97
C GLU A 888 17.79 53.09 -10.05
N GLU A 889 19.07 53.10 -10.44
CA GLU A 889 19.59 52.22 -11.50
C GLU A 889 19.49 50.73 -11.16
N LEU A 890 19.59 50.37 -9.88
CA LEU A 890 19.50 48.97 -9.47
C LEU A 890 18.03 48.50 -9.35
N VAL A 891 17.13 49.40 -8.94
CA VAL A 891 15.68 49.11 -8.87
C VAL A 891 15.09 48.77 -10.24
N LYS A 892 15.65 49.31 -11.34
CA LYS A 892 15.24 49.00 -12.72
C LYS A 892 15.44 47.53 -13.11
N HIS A 893 16.30 46.79 -12.39
CA HIS A 893 16.62 45.39 -12.70
C HIS A 893 16.42 44.44 -11.51
N ALA A 894 16.02 44.96 -10.34
CA ALA A 894 15.82 44.17 -9.12
C ALA A 894 14.82 43.02 -9.32
N ASN A 895 15.15 41.83 -8.81
CA ASN A 895 14.30 40.64 -8.79
C ASN A 895 13.64 40.26 -10.14
N GLN A 896 14.37 40.43 -11.25
CA GLN A 896 13.83 40.21 -12.61
C GLN A 896 13.26 38.79 -12.80
N LYS A 897 13.97 37.76 -12.34
CA LYS A 897 13.56 36.35 -12.47
C LYS A 897 12.19 36.07 -11.84
N PHE A 898 11.89 36.70 -10.69
CA PHE A 898 10.60 36.58 -10.02
C PHE A 898 9.48 37.15 -10.90
N PHE A 899 9.67 38.35 -11.46
CA PHE A 899 8.66 38.98 -12.31
C PHE A 899 8.44 38.22 -13.62
N ASP A 900 9.51 37.72 -14.24
CA ASP A 900 9.40 36.89 -15.44
C ASP A 900 8.61 35.61 -15.14
N THR A 901 8.89 34.95 -14.01
CA THR A 901 8.16 33.77 -13.55
C THR A 901 6.70 34.09 -13.23
N ALA A 902 6.42 35.20 -12.54
CA ALA A 902 5.05 35.62 -12.24
C ALA A 902 4.24 35.90 -13.52
N LYS A 903 4.87 36.52 -14.52
CA LYS A 903 4.25 36.79 -15.83
C LYS A 903 3.99 35.51 -16.61
N GLU A 904 4.96 34.59 -16.64
CA GLU A 904 4.81 33.25 -17.26
C GLU A 904 3.60 32.51 -16.68
N LEU A 905 3.46 32.53 -15.35
CA LEU A 905 2.38 31.86 -14.62
C LEU A 905 1.09 32.68 -14.56
N LYS A 906 1.06 33.92 -15.07
CA LYS A 906 -0.04 34.89 -14.90
C LYS A 906 -0.45 35.06 -13.42
N MET A 907 0.50 34.97 -12.51
CA MET A 907 0.27 35.16 -11.08
C MET A 907 0.32 36.63 -10.69
N LYS A 908 -0.51 36.98 -9.72
CA LYS A 908 -0.41 38.25 -9.01
C LYS A 908 0.58 38.15 -7.87
N PHE A 909 0.98 39.27 -7.28
CA PHE A 909 1.89 39.24 -6.15
C PHE A 909 1.77 40.44 -5.23
N VAL A 910 2.16 40.24 -3.97
CA VAL A 910 2.25 41.28 -2.96
C VAL A 910 3.73 41.56 -2.70
N PHE A 911 4.11 42.84 -2.78
CA PHE A 911 5.41 43.32 -2.34
C PHE A 911 5.46 43.28 -0.82
N GLY A 912 6.49 42.64 -0.28
CA GLY A 912 6.59 42.35 1.13
C GLY A 912 6.99 43.52 2.01
N TRP A 913 7.17 43.24 3.29
CA TRP A 913 7.61 44.22 4.28
C TRP A 913 8.98 44.83 3.92
N ASN A 914 9.28 46.00 4.51
CA ASN A 914 10.54 46.73 4.32
C ASN A 914 10.77 47.29 2.90
N LEU A 915 9.72 47.77 2.22
CA LEU A 915 9.90 48.56 0.99
C LEU A 915 10.50 49.94 1.32
N PRO A 916 11.30 50.53 0.41
CA PRO A 916 11.72 51.92 0.53
C PRO A 916 10.51 52.86 0.65
N ILE A 917 10.40 53.56 1.79
CA ILE A 917 9.32 54.52 2.04
C ILE A 917 9.65 55.84 1.33
N ASP A 918 9.41 55.86 0.02
CA ASP A 918 9.76 56.97 -0.88
C ASP A 918 8.86 57.03 -2.12
N VAL A 919 8.35 58.22 -2.47
CA VAL A 919 7.41 58.40 -3.61
C VAL A 919 8.04 57.98 -4.94
N ARG A 920 9.32 58.33 -5.14
CA ARG A 920 10.04 58.05 -6.39
C ARG A 920 10.26 56.56 -6.60
N TRP A 921 10.47 55.80 -5.52
CA TRP A 921 10.58 54.34 -5.59
C TRP A 921 9.31 53.69 -6.13
N PHE A 922 8.14 54.07 -5.59
CA PHE A 922 6.86 53.52 -6.04
C PHE A 922 6.58 53.87 -7.51
N GLN A 923 6.90 55.11 -7.94
CA GLN A 923 6.81 55.52 -9.35
C GLN A 923 7.67 54.63 -10.25
N LEU A 924 8.96 54.50 -9.95
CA LEU A 924 9.90 53.72 -10.75
C LEU A 924 9.50 52.26 -10.87
N MET A 925 9.09 51.64 -9.76
CA MET A 925 8.67 50.24 -9.77
C MET A 925 7.39 50.05 -10.57
N ALA A 926 6.39 50.92 -10.40
CA ALA A 926 5.14 50.83 -11.15
C ALA A 926 5.36 51.05 -12.67
N GLU A 927 6.14 52.05 -13.06
CA GLU A 927 6.51 52.29 -14.47
C GLU A 927 7.24 51.09 -15.08
N ARG A 928 8.10 50.43 -14.30
CA ARG A 928 8.78 49.21 -14.74
C ARG A 928 7.78 48.07 -14.94
N LEU A 929 6.90 47.81 -13.97
CA LEU A 929 5.91 46.74 -14.05
C LEU A 929 4.93 46.94 -15.21
N ASP A 930 4.53 48.19 -15.46
CA ASP A 930 3.71 48.57 -16.62
C ASP A 930 4.43 48.26 -17.95
N LYS A 931 5.72 48.64 -18.07
CA LYS A 931 6.56 48.26 -19.23
C LYS A 931 6.72 46.75 -19.38
N MET A 932 6.71 46.01 -18.26
CA MET A 932 6.71 44.55 -18.26
C MET A 932 5.33 43.95 -18.58
N GLY A 933 4.27 44.76 -18.71
CA GLY A 933 2.93 44.34 -19.08
C GLY A 933 2.03 43.92 -17.91
N PHE A 934 2.40 44.24 -16.66
CA PHE A 934 1.51 44.07 -15.51
C PHE A 934 0.53 45.24 -15.42
N LYS A 935 -0.72 44.95 -15.04
CA LYS A 935 -1.76 45.97 -14.88
C LYS A 935 -1.82 46.46 -13.43
N PRO A 936 -2.29 47.69 -13.18
CA PRO A 936 -2.66 48.13 -11.84
C PRO A 936 -3.70 47.17 -11.23
N GLY A 937 -3.29 46.38 -10.23
CA GLY A 937 -4.08 45.31 -9.63
C GLY A 937 -3.52 43.88 -9.81
N ASP A 938 -2.49 43.71 -10.64
CA ASP A 938 -1.69 42.46 -10.69
C ASP A 938 -0.62 42.43 -9.59
N TYR A 939 -0.27 43.59 -9.03
CA TYR A 939 0.67 43.75 -7.93
C TYR A 939 0.10 44.65 -6.83
N VAL A 940 0.54 44.40 -5.61
CA VAL A 940 0.05 45.08 -4.41
C VAL A 940 1.22 45.53 -3.54
N PHE A 941 1.23 46.79 -3.10
CA PHE A 941 2.22 47.32 -2.17
C PHE A 941 1.75 47.20 -0.71
N LYS A 942 2.44 46.41 0.10
CA LYS A 942 2.26 46.38 1.57
C LYS A 942 3.22 47.36 2.24
N ALA A 943 2.85 48.64 2.25
CA ALA A 943 3.69 49.73 2.79
C ALA A 943 2.86 50.93 3.29
N LEU A 944 3.55 51.94 3.83
CA LEU A 944 3.00 53.26 4.22
C LEU A 944 2.01 53.25 5.39
N ILE A 945 1.81 52.09 6.01
CA ILE A 945 1.20 51.90 7.31
C ILE A 945 1.86 50.66 7.95
N ALA A 946 1.94 50.64 9.27
CA ALA A 946 2.48 49.47 9.98
C ALA A 946 1.67 48.21 9.62
N ASP A 947 2.32 47.04 9.68
CA ASP A 947 1.55 45.81 9.70
C ASP A 947 0.73 45.73 10.98
N GLU A 948 -0.45 45.11 10.91
CA GLU A 948 -1.31 44.96 12.08
C GLU A 948 -1.52 46.28 12.85
N PHE A 949 -1.86 47.35 12.11
CA PHE A 949 -1.75 48.72 12.63
C PHE A 949 -2.75 49.03 13.75
N VAL A 950 -2.35 49.98 14.60
CA VAL A 950 -3.18 50.59 15.64
C VAL A 950 -3.33 52.09 15.39
N LYS A 951 -4.23 52.76 16.11
CA LYS A 951 -4.57 54.18 15.91
C LYS A 951 -3.35 55.12 15.81
N LYS A 952 -2.33 54.92 16.66
CA LYS A 952 -1.09 55.73 16.64
C LYS A 952 -0.28 55.64 15.34
N HIS A 953 -0.48 54.59 14.54
CA HIS A 953 0.23 54.41 13.27
C HIS A 953 -0.42 55.16 12.12
N ILE A 954 -1.69 55.57 12.23
CA ILE A 954 -2.42 56.29 11.19
C ILE A 954 -1.70 57.58 10.75
N PRO A 955 -1.26 58.50 11.63
CA PRO A 955 -0.58 59.71 11.18
C PRO A 955 0.80 59.47 10.56
N ILE A 956 1.44 58.31 10.84
CA ILE A 956 2.77 57.99 10.33
C ILE A 956 2.69 57.85 8.79
N HIS A 957 3.51 58.60 8.05
CA HIS A 957 3.56 58.66 6.58
C HIS A 957 2.32 59.25 5.87
N ALA A 958 1.43 59.96 6.57
CA ALA A 958 0.25 60.60 5.94
C ALA A 958 0.60 61.51 4.76
N GLY A 959 1.67 62.33 4.87
CA GLY A 959 2.12 63.19 3.79
C GLY A 959 2.59 62.44 2.54
N ILE A 960 3.28 61.29 2.71
CA ILE A 960 3.72 60.45 1.58
C ILE A 960 2.51 59.79 0.90
N ARG A 961 1.52 59.34 1.68
CA ARG A 961 0.27 58.81 1.12
C ARG A 961 -0.47 59.86 0.29
N GLN A 962 -0.53 61.11 0.77
CA GLN A 962 -1.14 62.20 0.01
C GLN A 962 -0.38 62.46 -1.30
N GLN A 963 0.95 62.56 -1.26
CA GLN A 963 1.76 62.75 -2.48
C GLN A 963 1.55 61.62 -3.51
N ILE A 964 1.45 60.36 -3.05
CA ILE A 964 1.17 59.22 -3.94
C ILE A 964 -0.28 59.26 -4.47
N ALA A 965 -1.24 59.66 -3.63
CA ALA A 965 -2.62 59.84 -4.05
C ALA A 965 -2.74 60.91 -5.14
N ASP A 966 -2.03 62.04 -5.01
CA ASP A 966 -2.06 63.14 -5.98
C ASP A 966 -1.46 62.75 -7.33
N LEU A 967 -0.55 61.77 -7.37
CA LEU A 967 -0.01 61.19 -8.62
C LEU A 967 -1.02 60.28 -9.34
N HIS A 968 -2.08 59.84 -8.65
CA HIS A 968 -3.27 59.11 -9.08
C HIS A 968 -3.10 58.14 -10.28
N LYS A 969 -2.18 57.16 -10.17
CA LYS A 969 -1.93 56.10 -11.17
C LYS A 969 -2.71 54.79 -10.96
N GLY A 970 -3.64 54.73 -10.00
CA GLY A 970 -4.46 53.53 -9.74
C GLY A 970 -3.69 52.37 -9.10
N TRP A 971 -2.57 52.63 -8.41
CA TRP A 971 -1.78 51.59 -7.73
C TRP A 971 -2.50 51.01 -6.51
N TYR A 972 -2.30 49.72 -6.26
CA TYR A 972 -2.96 49.00 -5.17
C TYR A 972 -2.07 48.91 -3.95
N PHE A 973 -2.56 49.45 -2.82
CA PHE A 973 -1.92 49.32 -1.51
C PHE A 973 -2.78 48.46 -0.58
N GLN A 974 -2.12 47.73 0.33
CA GLN A 974 -2.75 46.83 1.30
C GLN A 974 -2.58 47.32 2.75
N ALA A 975 -3.66 47.24 3.52
CA ALA A 975 -3.67 47.44 4.98
C ALA A 975 -4.16 46.18 5.71
N VAL A 976 -3.60 45.89 6.89
CA VAL A 976 -4.04 44.76 7.74
C VAL A 976 -4.73 45.30 8.99
N TYR A 977 -5.96 44.86 9.23
CA TYR A 977 -6.83 45.38 10.29
C TYR A 977 -7.07 44.33 11.39
N LEU A 978 -6.51 44.60 12.57
CA LEU A 978 -6.68 43.79 13.79
C LEU A 978 -7.79 44.37 14.67
N SER A 979 -8.72 43.52 15.11
CA SER A 979 -9.92 43.88 15.86
C SER A 979 -9.73 44.24 17.33
N THR A 980 -8.58 44.76 17.77
CA THR A 980 -8.40 45.12 19.18
C THR A 980 -9.44 46.18 19.57
N PRO A 981 -10.29 45.95 20.60
CA PRO A 981 -11.26 46.95 21.02
C PRO A 981 -10.58 48.26 21.44
N PRO A 982 -11.23 49.42 21.28
CA PRO A 982 -10.78 50.68 21.88
C PRO A 982 -10.47 50.50 23.38
N PRO A 983 -9.45 51.19 23.92
CA PRO A 983 -8.77 52.35 23.37
C PRO A 983 -7.47 52.08 22.60
N THR A 984 -7.03 50.82 22.43
CA THR A 984 -5.71 50.52 21.84
C THR A 984 -5.73 50.22 20.33
N GLY A 985 -6.86 49.80 19.76
CA GLY A 985 -7.05 49.59 18.31
C GLY A 985 -7.62 50.82 17.58
N ALA A 986 -7.50 50.85 16.25
CA ALA A 986 -8.21 51.83 15.41
C ALA A 986 -9.66 51.38 15.19
N THR A 987 -10.65 52.28 15.29
CA THR A 987 -12.01 51.95 14.86
C THR A 987 -12.19 52.12 13.35
N ILE A 988 -13.30 51.62 12.80
CA ILE A 988 -13.64 51.88 11.39
C ILE A 988 -13.92 53.37 11.16
N GLU A 989 -14.43 54.09 12.17
CA GLU A 989 -14.57 55.55 12.14
C GLU A 989 -13.22 56.26 12.10
N ASP A 990 -12.23 55.81 12.88
CA ASP A 990 -10.86 56.36 12.83
C ASP A 990 -10.24 56.15 11.44
N ILE A 991 -10.47 54.99 10.84
CA ILE A 991 -10.00 54.61 9.50
C ILE A 991 -10.61 55.51 8.43
N GLU A 992 -11.92 55.74 8.48
CA GLU A 992 -12.64 56.59 7.53
C GLU A 992 -12.32 58.07 7.72
N ALA A 993 -12.19 58.54 8.97
CA ALA A 993 -11.81 59.93 9.27
C ALA A 993 -10.43 60.27 8.68
N ALA A 994 -9.51 59.30 8.64
CA ALA A 994 -8.19 59.44 8.04
C ALA A 994 -8.15 59.18 6.53
N LYS A 995 -9.31 58.97 5.88
CA LYS A 995 -9.44 58.70 4.44
C LYS A 995 -8.58 57.53 3.95
N LEU A 996 -8.38 56.52 4.80
CA LEU A 996 -7.56 55.36 4.45
C LEU A 996 -8.22 54.47 3.36
N PRO A 997 -9.54 54.23 3.32
CA PRO A 997 -10.18 53.43 2.26
C PRO A 997 -10.06 54.06 0.85
N GLU A 998 -9.91 55.37 0.77
CA GLU A 998 -9.66 56.08 -0.47
C GLU A 998 -8.28 55.73 -1.05
N PHE A 999 -7.28 55.46 -0.19
CA PHE A 999 -5.91 55.10 -0.56
C PHE A 999 -5.69 53.57 -0.64
N TYR A 1000 -5.99 52.83 0.42
CA TYR A 1000 -5.79 51.38 0.51
C TYR A 1000 -6.98 50.64 -0.12
N LYS A 1001 -6.71 49.90 -1.20
CA LYS A 1001 -7.73 49.15 -1.95
C LYS A 1001 -7.90 47.71 -1.51
N ILE A 1002 -6.93 47.16 -0.78
CA ILE A 1002 -7.02 45.81 -0.21
C ILE A 1002 -6.95 45.90 1.31
N TRP A 1003 -8.01 45.46 1.95
CA TRP A 1003 -8.15 45.41 3.40
C TRP A 1003 -8.15 43.96 3.86
N THR A 1004 -7.11 43.60 4.60
CA THR A 1004 -6.91 42.25 5.09
C THR A 1004 -7.28 42.20 6.57
N ILE A 1005 -8.43 41.61 6.86
CA ILE A 1005 -9.12 41.69 8.14
C ILE A 1005 -8.89 40.39 8.92
N ILE A 1006 -8.49 40.47 10.19
CA ILE A 1006 -8.28 39.27 11.02
C ILE A 1006 -9.55 38.42 11.11
N ARG A 1007 -9.42 37.08 10.96
CA ARG A 1007 -10.52 36.10 10.90
C ARG A 1007 -11.46 36.20 12.10
N GLY A 1008 -10.91 36.54 13.27
CA GLY A 1008 -11.71 36.79 14.48
C GLY A 1008 -12.74 37.90 14.30
N LEU A 1009 -12.40 38.98 13.58
CA LEU A 1009 -13.32 40.07 13.29
C LEU A 1009 -14.35 39.68 12.23
N THR A 1010 -13.92 38.99 11.17
CA THR A 1010 -14.85 38.56 10.10
C THR A 1010 -15.89 37.58 10.63
N LYS A 1011 -15.57 36.83 11.68
CA LYS A 1011 -16.52 35.96 12.40
C LYS A 1011 -17.52 36.70 13.29
N ASP A 1012 -17.28 37.97 13.64
CA ASP A 1012 -18.23 38.76 14.41
C ASP A 1012 -19.48 39.07 13.55
N PRO A 1013 -20.67 38.58 13.93
CA PRO A 1013 -21.86 38.66 13.08
C PRO A 1013 -22.41 40.08 12.92
N VAL A 1014 -21.96 41.03 13.75
CA VAL A 1014 -22.40 42.42 13.74
C VAL A 1014 -21.26 43.32 13.26
N ARG A 1015 -20.16 43.40 14.04
CA ARG A 1015 -19.04 44.30 13.74
C ARG A 1015 -18.31 43.89 12.47
N GLY A 1016 -18.10 42.59 12.27
CA GLY A 1016 -17.42 42.06 11.09
C GLY A 1016 -18.16 42.41 9.81
N LYS A 1017 -19.46 42.08 9.76
CA LYS A 1017 -20.33 42.42 8.62
C LYS A 1017 -20.37 43.91 8.33
N GLU A 1018 -20.43 44.73 9.38
CA GLU A 1018 -20.47 46.17 9.25
C GLU A 1018 -19.18 46.75 8.65
N VAL A 1019 -18.02 46.30 9.14
CA VAL A 1019 -16.70 46.68 8.60
C VAL A 1019 -16.60 46.29 7.12
N ILE A 1020 -16.94 45.04 6.79
CA ILE A 1020 -16.88 44.54 5.40
C ILE A 1020 -17.78 45.37 4.50
N ARG A 1021 -19.01 45.64 4.93
CA ARG A 1021 -19.99 46.45 4.18
C ARG A 1021 -19.47 47.85 3.91
N ARG A 1022 -18.93 48.54 4.92
CA ARG A 1022 -18.41 49.92 4.80
C ARG A 1022 -17.19 49.99 3.88
N LEU A 1023 -16.25 49.05 4.01
CA LEU A 1023 -15.08 48.97 3.13
C LEU A 1023 -15.50 48.72 1.67
N LYS A 1024 -16.41 47.76 1.43
CA LYS A 1024 -16.92 47.47 0.08
C LYS A 1024 -17.67 48.66 -0.52
N ALA A 1025 -18.42 49.43 0.28
CA ALA A 1025 -19.08 50.66 -0.18
C ALA A 1025 -18.10 51.74 -0.66
N LYS A 1026 -16.83 51.69 -0.23
CA LYS A 1026 -15.74 52.55 -0.68
C LYS A 1026 -14.95 51.97 -1.88
N GLY A 1027 -15.44 50.87 -2.48
CA GLY A 1027 -14.77 50.18 -3.58
C GLY A 1027 -13.51 49.41 -3.16
N CYS A 1028 -13.36 49.11 -1.87
CA CYS A 1028 -12.26 48.30 -1.37
C CYS A 1028 -12.57 46.81 -1.49
N GLN A 1029 -11.52 46.01 -1.70
CA GLN A 1029 -11.55 44.56 -1.53
C GLN A 1029 -11.36 44.20 -0.06
N ALA A 1030 -12.18 43.29 0.45
CA ALA A 1030 -12.12 42.79 1.81
C ALA A 1030 -11.62 41.34 1.80
N TRP A 1031 -10.44 41.10 2.37
CA TRP A 1031 -9.87 39.77 2.54
C TRP A 1031 -9.94 39.37 4.01
N SER A 1032 -10.06 38.07 4.29
CA SER A 1032 -9.87 37.55 5.65
C SER A 1032 -8.43 37.05 5.83
N TYR A 1033 -7.90 37.19 7.04
CA TYR A 1033 -6.56 36.74 7.42
C TYR A 1033 -6.60 35.88 8.68
N SER A 1034 -5.94 34.72 8.66
CA SER A 1034 -5.76 33.89 9.85
C SER A 1034 -4.30 33.78 10.27
N CYS A 1035 -4.09 33.99 11.58
CA CYS A 1035 -2.81 33.79 12.26
C CYS A 1035 -3.03 32.84 13.43
N ALA A 1036 -2.27 31.75 13.47
CA ALA A 1036 -2.25 30.81 14.56
C ALA A 1036 -0.83 30.27 14.72
N ARG A 1037 -0.38 30.17 15.98
CA ARG A 1037 0.84 29.45 16.32
C ARG A 1037 0.62 27.94 16.15
N TYR A 1038 1.68 27.20 15.92
CA TYR A 1038 1.65 25.75 15.71
C TYR A 1038 0.75 25.39 14.52
N MET A 1039 1.00 26.01 13.36
CA MET A 1039 0.21 25.80 12.14
C MET A 1039 0.05 24.30 11.80
N ALA A 1040 1.10 23.50 11.98
CA ALA A 1040 1.08 22.06 11.75
C ALA A 1040 0.08 21.30 12.65
N LYS A 1041 -0.28 21.86 13.82
CA LYS A 1041 -1.23 21.28 14.79
C LYS A 1041 -2.65 21.82 14.66
N GLN A 1042 -2.89 22.77 13.73
CA GLN A 1042 -4.23 23.30 13.48
C GLN A 1042 -5.11 22.27 12.74
N SER A 1043 -6.43 22.38 12.89
CA SER A 1043 -7.37 21.53 12.15
C SER A 1043 -7.18 21.69 10.65
N ILE A 1044 -6.82 20.59 9.97
CA ILE A 1044 -6.68 20.53 8.51
C ILE A 1044 -7.98 20.98 7.83
N LEU A 1045 -9.12 20.57 8.38
CA LEU A 1045 -10.41 20.86 7.79
C LEU A 1045 -10.89 22.29 8.09
N ASP A 1046 -10.96 22.74 9.36
CA ASP A 1046 -11.46 24.09 9.67
C ASP A 1046 -10.49 25.21 9.25
N TYR A 1047 -9.20 25.07 9.60
CA TYR A 1047 -8.26 26.18 9.51
C TYR A 1047 -7.74 26.42 8.08
N TYR A 1048 -7.73 25.36 7.27
CA TYR A 1048 -7.18 25.39 5.91
C TYR A 1048 -8.27 25.27 4.85
N ARG A 1049 -8.95 24.12 4.73
CA ARG A 1049 -9.92 23.87 3.66
C ARG A 1049 -11.21 24.69 3.79
N LEU A 1050 -11.90 24.57 4.93
CA LEU A 1050 -13.20 25.21 5.17
C LEU A 1050 -13.10 26.69 5.52
N TYR A 1051 -11.91 27.19 5.85
CA TYR A 1051 -11.69 28.63 5.94
C TYR A 1051 -11.86 29.32 4.58
N VAL A 1052 -11.50 28.64 3.48
CA VAL A 1052 -11.74 29.13 2.12
C VAL A 1052 -13.25 29.24 1.85
N TRP A 1053 -14.02 28.22 2.23
CA TRP A 1053 -15.49 28.22 2.14
C TRP A 1053 -16.10 29.36 2.95
N GLU A 1054 -15.65 29.52 4.19
CA GLU A 1054 -16.09 30.58 5.10
C GLU A 1054 -15.94 31.96 4.46
N CYS A 1055 -14.80 32.24 3.81
CA CYS A 1055 -14.56 33.51 3.13
C CYS A 1055 -15.48 33.72 1.93
N TYR A 1056 -15.62 32.70 1.08
CA TYR A 1056 -16.47 32.78 -0.11
C TYR A 1056 -17.96 32.94 0.25
N LEU A 1057 -18.45 32.18 1.23
CA LEU A 1057 -19.85 32.24 1.69
C LEU A 1057 -20.19 33.59 2.36
N GLN A 1058 -19.21 34.29 2.91
CA GLN A 1058 -19.36 35.66 3.44
C GLN A 1058 -19.28 36.75 2.35
N GLY A 1059 -18.98 36.38 1.11
CA GLY A 1059 -18.79 37.30 0.01
C GLY A 1059 -17.51 38.14 0.11
N LEU A 1060 -16.46 37.60 0.74
CA LEU A 1060 -15.14 38.22 0.78
C LEU A 1060 -14.42 38.06 -0.57
N ASP A 1061 -13.46 38.95 -0.85
CA ASP A 1061 -12.72 38.99 -2.12
C ASP A 1061 -11.44 38.14 -2.05
N GLY A 1062 -10.96 37.82 -0.84
CA GLY A 1062 -9.79 36.97 -0.66
C GLY A 1062 -9.61 36.35 0.72
N VAL A 1063 -8.69 35.39 0.80
CA VAL A 1063 -8.33 34.61 1.99
C VAL A 1063 -6.82 34.57 2.14
N ALA A 1064 -6.31 34.65 3.38
CA ALA A 1064 -4.89 34.76 3.60
C ALA A 1064 -4.37 34.14 4.92
N TRP A 1065 -3.12 33.68 4.93
CA TRP A 1065 -2.44 33.05 6.08
C TRP A 1065 -1.06 33.61 6.35
N TRP A 1066 -0.70 33.71 7.62
CA TRP A 1066 0.48 34.44 8.08
C TRP A 1066 1.85 33.87 7.71
N CYS A 1067 1.97 32.58 7.36
CA CYS A 1067 3.26 32.00 6.99
C CYS A 1067 3.16 31.00 5.85
N SER A 1068 3.86 31.28 4.75
CA SER A 1068 4.02 30.36 3.62
C SER A 1068 5.05 29.27 3.87
N ILE A 1069 6.24 29.64 4.38
CA ILE A 1069 7.38 28.73 4.59
C ILE A 1069 8.09 29.05 5.90
N SER A 1070 8.42 28.00 6.66
CA SER A 1070 9.16 28.10 7.93
C SER A 1070 10.51 28.82 7.82
N PRO A 1071 10.89 29.60 8.86
CA PRO A 1071 12.21 30.23 8.97
C PRO A 1071 13.36 29.30 9.41
N GLN A 1072 13.08 28.09 9.90
CA GLN A 1072 14.06 27.15 10.50
C GLN A 1072 14.31 25.92 9.60
N GLY A 1073 15.43 25.20 9.81
CA GLY A 1073 15.76 23.95 9.11
C GLY A 1073 16.55 24.04 7.79
N ASP A 1074 17.81 23.59 7.81
CA ASP A 1074 18.50 22.89 6.70
C ASP A 1074 18.77 21.41 7.11
N ASP A 1075 18.07 20.91 8.13
CA ASP A 1075 18.39 19.67 8.86
C ASP A 1075 17.58 18.44 8.43
N GLY A 1076 16.70 18.59 7.44
CA GLY A 1076 15.90 17.48 6.90
C GLY A 1076 14.57 17.26 7.63
N PHE A 1077 13.88 18.35 8.00
CA PHE A 1077 12.59 18.36 8.70
C PHE A 1077 12.69 17.90 10.17
N SER A 1078 13.85 18.07 10.80
CA SER A 1078 13.96 17.90 12.26
C SER A 1078 13.52 19.20 12.91
N GLN A 1079 12.76 19.15 14.01
CA GLN A 1079 12.38 20.36 14.76
C GLN A 1079 13.30 20.59 15.96
N ASP A 1080 14.55 20.15 15.86
CA ASP A 1080 15.53 20.26 16.95
C ASP A 1080 16.01 21.71 17.13
N ASP A 1081 15.90 22.57 16.10
CA ASP A 1081 16.32 23.98 16.10
C ASP A 1081 15.17 24.99 16.30
N GLY A 1082 13.91 24.53 16.39
CA GLY A 1082 12.75 25.34 16.71
C GLY A 1082 11.44 24.89 16.03
N LEU A 1083 10.43 25.77 16.05
CA LEU A 1083 9.09 25.50 15.53
C LEU A 1083 9.01 25.76 14.02
N ASP A 1084 8.82 24.69 13.25
CA ASP A 1084 8.58 24.78 11.82
C ASP A 1084 7.14 25.20 11.48
N GLU A 1085 6.93 26.48 11.17
CA GLU A 1085 5.61 27.04 10.88
C GLU A 1085 5.45 27.39 9.39
N GLY A 1086 4.44 26.82 8.72
CA GLY A 1086 4.10 27.17 7.34
C GLY A 1086 3.28 26.09 6.63
N VAL A 1087 2.75 26.42 5.45
CA VAL A 1087 2.06 25.45 4.58
C VAL A 1087 2.99 24.78 3.57
N ALA A 1088 4.23 25.24 3.50
CA ALA A 1088 5.34 24.59 2.83
C ALA A 1088 6.54 24.62 3.79
N LEU A 1089 7.43 23.65 3.63
CA LEU A 1089 8.66 23.53 4.40
C LEU A 1089 9.86 23.82 3.50
N ARG A 1090 10.99 24.13 4.10
CA ARG A 1090 12.24 24.35 3.37
C ARG A 1090 12.92 23.00 3.15
N GLY A 1091 13.08 22.61 1.89
CA GLY A 1091 13.87 21.43 1.53
C GLY A 1091 15.36 21.68 1.70
N VAL A 1092 16.15 20.60 1.83
CA VAL A 1092 17.63 20.65 1.89
C VAL A 1092 18.26 21.27 0.63
N ASP A 1093 17.54 21.27 -0.49
CA ASP A 1093 17.90 21.93 -1.74
C ASP A 1093 17.47 23.40 -1.80
N LYS A 1094 16.96 23.95 -0.69
CA LYS A 1094 16.39 25.30 -0.53
C LYS A 1094 15.13 25.56 -1.37
N LYS A 1095 14.52 24.52 -1.90
CA LYS A 1095 13.23 24.59 -2.59
C LYS A 1095 12.08 24.33 -1.62
N PRO A 1096 10.88 24.87 -1.88
CA PRO A 1096 9.73 24.62 -1.03
C PRO A 1096 9.20 23.20 -1.21
N VAL A 1097 9.00 22.50 -0.10
CA VAL A 1097 8.37 21.18 -0.03
C VAL A 1097 6.92 21.38 0.41
N PRO A 1098 5.91 20.95 -0.38
CA PRO A 1098 4.52 21.12 -0.01
C PRO A 1098 4.18 20.35 1.27
N THR A 1099 3.19 20.82 2.01
CA THR A 1099 2.58 20.04 3.10
C THR A 1099 1.14 19.66 2.77
N LYS A 1100 0.58 18.73 3.54
CA LYS A 1100 -0.87 18.43 3.46
C LYS A 1100 -1.76 19.66 3.73
N MET A 1101 -1.27 20.66 4.48
CA MET A 1101 -2.03 21.90 4.73
C MET A 1101 -2.23 22.67 3.43
N LEU A 1102 -1.18 22.81 2.62
CA LEU A 1102 -1.29 23.46 1.31
C LEU A 1102 -2.23 22.68 0.37
N GLN A 1103 -2.22 21.35 0.43
CA GLN A 1103 -3.17 20.54 -0.35
C GLN A 1103 -4.62 20.73 0.13
N ALA A 1104 -4.84 20.88 1.44
CA ALA A 1104 -6.16 21.18 1.98
C ALA A 1104 -6.66 22.58 1.54
N ILE A 1105 -5.78 23.58 1.47
CA ILE A 1105 -6.10 24.90 0.90
C ILE A 1105 -6.45 24.77 -0.58
N ARG A 1106 -5.63 24.05 -1.36
CA ARG A 1106 -5.91 23.77 -2.78
C ARG A 1106 -7.31 23.21 -2.95
N GLU A 1107 -7.66 22.16 -2.21
CA GLU A 1107 -8.99 21.56 -2.29
C GLU A 1107 -10.11 22.52 -1.86
N GLY A 1108 -9.87 23.36 -0.85
CA GLY A 1108 -10.84 24.38 -0.43
C GLY A 1108 -11.08 25.43 -1.51
N LEU A 1109 -10.03 25.84 -2.23
CA LEU A 1109 -10.15 26.73 -3.38
C LEU A 1109 -10.93 26.04 -4.51
N GLU A 1110 -10.63 24.75 -4.78
CA GLU A 1110 -11.30 23.97 -5.83
C GLU A 1110 -12.78 23.82 -5.49
N ASP A 1111 -13.12 23.50 -4.24
CA ASP A 1111 -14.50 23.42 -3.75
C ASP A 1111 -15.28 24.71 -4.03
N VAL A 1112 -14.65 25.87 -3.78
CA VAL A 1112 -15.28 27.17 -4.07
C VAL A 1112 -15.42 27.40 -5.58
N ALA A 1113 -14.48 26.94 -6.41
CA ALA A 1113 -14.63 26.94 -7.87
C ALA A 1113 -15.81 26.06 -8.32
N TYR A 1114 -16.05 24.91 -7.67
CA TYR A 1114 -17.25 24.10 -7.87
C TYR A 1114 -18.53 24.87 -7.50
N MET A 1115 -18.56 25.56 -6.36
CA MET A 1115 -19.71 26.37 -5.95
C MET A 1115 -20.03 27.47 -6.97
N ASP A 1116 -19.02 28.22 -7.41
CA ASP A 1116 -19.17 29.28 -8.40
C ASP A 1116 -19.63 28.72 -9.76
N ARG A 1117 -19.04 27.60 -10.20
CA ARG A 1117 -19.43 26.92 -11.44
C ARG A 1117 -20.88 26.45 -11.39
N LEU A 1118 -21.30 25.79 -10.31
CA LEU A 1118 -22.69 25.34 -10.14
C LEU A 1118 -23.65 26.54 -10.15
N LYS A 1119 -23.31 27.62 -9.44
CA LYS A 1119 -24.12 28.85 -9.43
C LYS A 1119 -24.31 29.44 -10.83
N LYS A 1120 -23.24 29.48 -11.65
CA LYS A 1120 -23.27 29.96 -13.03
C LYS A 1120 -24.11 29.06 -13.94
N GLU A 1121 -23.96 27.74 -13.84
CA GLU A 1121 -24.75 26.79 -14.64
C GLU A 1121 -26.24 26.82 -14.28
N LEU A 1122 -26.58 26.92 -12.98
CA LEU A 1122 -27.97 27.09 -12.53
C LEU A 1122 -28.58 28.38 -13.08
N ALA A 1123 -27.85 29.49 -13.05
CA ALA A 1123 -28.30 30.74 -13.64
C ALA A 1123 -28.54 30.62 -15.16
N ARG A 1124 -27.64 29.92 -15.87
CA ARG A 1124 -27.76 29.67 -17.32
C ARG A 1124 -29.02 28.87 -17.67
N VAL A 1125 -29.25 27.73 -17.01
CA VAL A 1125 -30.42 26.89 -17.32
C VAL A 1125 -31.73 27.56 -16.89
N LYS A 1126 -31.71 28.35 -15.81
CA LYS A 1126 -32.86 29.17 -15.37
C LYS A 1126 -33.23 30.24 -16.39
N ALA A 1127 -32.23 30.89 -16.99
CA ALA A 1127 -32.46 31.83 -18.10
C ALA A 1127 -33.04 31.13 -19.35
N ALA A 1128 -32.77 29.84 -19.53
CA ALA A 1128 -33.35 29.00 -20.57
C ALA A 1128 -34.72 28.37 -20.19
N GLY A 1129 -35.32 28.76 -19.06
CA GLY A 1129 -36.64 28.29 -18.63
C GLY A 1129 -36.65 26.92 -17.94
N LYS A 1130 -35.50 26.32 -17.65
CA LYS A 1130 -35.38 25.06 -16.88
C LYS A 1130 -35.06 25.35 -15.42
N ASN A 1131 -35.56 24.55 -14.48
CA ASN A 1131 -35.27 24.71 -13.05
C ASN A 1131 -34.91 23.36 -12.41
N PHE A 1132 -33.92 23.37 -11.50
CA PHE A 1132 -33.42 22.19 -10.80
C PHE A 1132 -33.25 22.49 -9.30
N PRO A 1133 -34.34 22.59 -8.52
CA PRO A 1133 -34.28 22.93 -7.09
C PRO A 1133 -33.42 21.97 -6.26
N GLU A 1134 -33.32 20.70 -6.68
CA GLU A 1134 -32.46 19.70 -6.05
C GLU A 1134 -30.97 20.07 -6.10
N TYR A 1135 -30.54 20.80 -7.13
CA TYR A 1135 -29.16 21.27 -7.29
C TYR A 1135 -28.93 22.63 -6.62
N GLU A 1136 -29.94 23.49 -6.56
CA GLU A 1136 -29.89 24.70 -5.74
C GLU A 1136 -29.66 24.36 -4.25
N LYS A 1137 -30.24 23.25 -3.77
CA LYS A 1137 -30.05 22.75 -2.41
C LYS A 1137 -28.59 22.48 -2.05
N LEU A 1138 -27.77 22.03 -3.00
CA LEU A 1138 -26.34 21.77 -2.76
C LEU A 1138 -25.59 23.04 -2.34
N LEU A 1139 -25.94 24.20 -2.91
CA LEU A 1139 -25.37 25.50 -2.50
C LEU A 1139 -25.85 25.92 -1.11
N GLN A 1140 -27.11 25.62 -0.77
CA GLN A 1140 -27.69 25.96 0.54
C GLN A 1140 -27.11 25.12 1.69
N GLU A 1141 -26.72 23.87 1.42
CA GLU A 1141 -26.14 22.96 2.40
C GLU A 1141 -24.70 23.35 2.80
N CYS A 1142 -23.97 24.07 1.95
CA CYS A 1142 -22.55 24.41 2.15
C CYS A 1142 -22.26 25.07 3.50
N ALA A 1143 -23.08 26.05 3.91
CA ALA A 1143 -22.90 26.74 5.18
C ALA A 1143 -23.13 25.82 6.40
N GLY A 1144 -24.01 24.82 6.26
CA GLY A 1144 -24.24 23.81 7.29
C GLY A 1144 -23.06 22.85 7.40
N ILE A 1145 -22.54 22.38 6.27
CA ILE A 1145 -21.37 21.50 6.19
C ILE A 1145 -20.15 22.20 6.79
N GLN A 1146 -19.91 23.45 6.38
CA GLN A 1146 -18.81 24.27 6.88
C GLN A 1146 -18.83 24.38 8.42
N LYS A 1147 -20.01 24.62 9.01
CA LYS A 1147 -20.17 24.72 10.48
C LYS A 1147 -19.95 23.41 11.22
N ARG A 1148 -20.34 22.28 10.61
CA ARG A 1148 -20.16 20.94 11.20
C ARG A 1148 -18.74 20.41 11.04
N SER A 1149 -17.97 20.97 10.09
CA SER A 1149 -16.57 20.60 9.82
C SER A 1149 -16.38 19.09 9.69
N ASN A 1150 -17.17 18.46 8.81
CA ASN A 1150 -17.16 17.01 8.61
C ASN A 1150 -16.63 16.62 7.22
N GLN A 1151 -15.52 15.88 7.18
CA GLN A 1151 -14.87 15.49 5.92
C GLN A 1151 -15.79 14.67 5.01
N ASN A 1152 -16.51 13.70 5.56
CA ASN A 1152 -17.39 12.84 4.76
C ASN A 1152 -18.52 13.66 4.12
N GLU A 1153 -19.07 14.64 4.82
CA GLU A 1153 -20.08 15.54 4.23
C GLU A 1153 -19.51 16.38 3.09
N VAL A 1154 -18.26 16.86 3.22
CA VAL A 1154 -17.56 17.61 2.17
C VAL A 1154 -17.33 16.73 0.94
N ASP A 1155 -16.81 15.51 1.11
CA ASP A 1155 -16.55 14.57 0.01
C ASP A 1155 -17.84 14.20 -0.72
N GLN A 1156 -18.91 13.90 0.03
CA GLN A 1156 -20.24 13.60 -0.55
C GLN A 1156 -20.83 14.81 -1.27
N TRP A 1157 -20.66 16.01 -0.74
CA TRP A 1157 -21.11 17.25 -1.38
C TRP A 1157 -20.34 17.51 -2.68
N ARG A 1158 -19.00 17.35 -2.68
CA ARG A 1158 -18.15 17.58 -3.87
C ARG A 1158 -18.53 16.63 -5.00
N LEU A 1159 -18.71 15.33 -4.69
CA LEU A 1159 -19.16 14.33 -5.66
C LEU A 1159 -20.52 14.70 -6.28
N LYS A 1160 -21.53 14.98 -5.45
CA LYS A 1160 -22.87 15.35 -5.92
C LYS A 1160 -22.87 16.65 -6.74
N THR A 1161 -22.03 17.61 -6.35
CA THR A 1161 -21.88 18.89 -7.05
C THR A 1161 -21.24 18.68 -8.42
N GLY A 1162 -20.21 17.83 -8.53
CA GLY A 1162 -19.62 17.45 -9.81
C GLY A 1162 -20.61 16.76 -10.74
N GLU A 1163 -21.38 15.80 -10.23
CA GLU A 1163 -22.46 15.12 -10.98
C GLU A 1163 -23.54 16.12 -11.46
N ALA A 1164 -23.93 17.07 -10.59
CA ALA A 1164 -24.90 18.09 -10.93
C ALA A 1164 -24.37 19.01 -12.05
N ILE A 1165 -23.14 19.52 -11.96
CA ILE A 1165 -22.54 20.38 -12.98
C ILE A 1165 -22.38 19.61 -14.30
N ASP A 1166 -21.92 18.36 -14.26
CA ASP A 1166 -21.76 17.51 -15.44
C ASP A 1166 -23.09 17.29 -16.16
N ARG A 1167 -24.17 17.06 -15.41
CA ARG A 1167 -25.53 16.95 -15.97
C ARG A 1167 -26.00 18.28 -16.54
N LEU A 1168 -25.90 19.38 -15.77
CA LEU A 1168 -26.34 20.71 -16.21
C LEU A 1168 -25.60 21.16 -17.46
N THR A 1169 -24.32 20.82 -17.63
CA THR A 1169 -23.53 21.18 -18.82
C THR A 1169 -24.05 20.49 -20.09
N ARG A 1170 -24.85 19.42 -19.97
CA ARG A 1170 -25.47 18.71 -21.10
C ARG A 1170 -26.90 19.22 -21.41
N GLU A 1171 -27.49 20.02 -20.51
CA GLU A 1171 -28.82 20.62 -20.62
C GLU A 1171 -28.81 21.99 -21.28
#